data_AF-A0A9P4XGU1-F1
#
_entry.id   AF-A0A9P4XGU1-F1
#
_cell.length_a   1.000
_cell.length_b   1.000
_cell.length_c   1.000
_cell.angle_alpha   90.00
_cell.angle_beta   90.00
_cell.angle_gamma   90.00
#
_symmetry.space_group_name_H-M   'P 1'
#
loop_
_entity.id
_entity.type
_entity.pdbx_description
1 polymer ?
#
loop_
_entity_poly.entity_id
_entity_poly.type
_entity_poly.pdbx_seq_one_letter_code
_entity_poly.pdbx_strand_id
1 'polypeptide(L)'
;MLATTLLVGLLAVPCLGSVNPAKPQMGWNTWNTFKSNINETLIKTSAKSLVDTGLARAGYKYVNLDDGWQAFTRDSLGRQQPNSTRFPSGIRALADFVHGLGLKIGIYSDAGIYDCAFYPGSYGYEERDAATYASWKIDYLKYDNCGGFHAGTVSPQERFLRMGDALNRSGRDILYSLCQWGNQFPWHWASFSDSYRISGDIKSAFGEDSSGVCQSAYCLNTGYAGVSVLTMIRKMRELSRFQRPGSWGDMDMLEIGTGTMNLYQEQTHFSFWAALKSPLIIGANINTISKSSLNILLNKEIIAISQDDAGVAVNYLPELSTEHKIQVWGGPLASGKSRYVVLALNYGPNITDITIPLSGLPGLKAAPSSTTDSQPLDSRASFVHPGLLHTEADFTRIKSKVNAKTNPWYAGWNKLVAHANSGYVPSPKPTVYRGTGSPENYASLYRDAASAYANAIYWKVTGDTAYATAAAKTLDAWSSTLTFIDGTSDKFLASGIYGYQLANAAEILRGYSSWTGLAAMNTMLKNVFYPMNHDFLVNHNGAKIDHYWANWDLANLCTMYAIGVLSDNTTMANEAVNYFKSGAGNGAIEKTIWVTYTESGSSKILGQNQEAGRDQGHAMLDFALLGVLAQQAYNQGNDLFGYLSNRILAGAEYAAKYNLGFDVPYTTYVNSDVTQSVISNNSRGDIRPIWELIYGHYGSLKGLNATWSKQYRDLVVTNGSGAEGGGGDYGPNSGGYDQLGFGTLLYRLDA
;
A
#
# COMPACT_ATOMS: atom_id res chain seq x y z
N MET A 1 -14.79 4.52 67.57
CA MET A 1 -15.09 4.94 66.19
C MET A 1 -14.24 4.11 65.26
N LEU A 2 -14.77 2.96 64.82
CA LEU A 2 -14.13 2.08 63.84
C LEU A 2 -14.70 2.42 62.46
N ALA A 3 -13.82 2.73 61.51
CA ALA A 3 -14.17 2.95 60.12
C ALA A 3 -14.23 1.59 59.41
N THR A 4 -15.42 1.27 58.89
CA THR A 4 -15.75 0.03 58.18
C THR A 4 -15.21 0.09 56.75
N THR A 5 -14.29 -0.81 56.42
CA THR A 5 -13.77 -1.02 55.07
C THR A 5 -14.82 -1.72 54.21
N LEU A 6 -15.34 -1.04 53.18
CA LEU A 6 -16.28 -1.63 52.22
C LEU A 6 -15.46 -2.29 51.08
N LEU A 7 -15.49 -3.62 51.05
CA LEU A 7 -14.89 -4.44 49.98
C LEU A 7 -15.89 -4.52 48.81
N VAL A 8 -15.62 -3.87 47.69
CA VAL A 8 -16.40 -4.05 46.45
C VAL A 8 -15.73 -5.16 45.63
N GLY A 9 -16.31 -6.36 45.67
CA GLY A 9 -15.92 -7.47 44.79
C GLY A 9 -16.40 -7.21 43.36
N LEU A 10 -15.48 -7.05 42.42
CA LEU A 10 -15.77 -7.18 41.00
C LEU A 10 -16.11 -8.66 40.72
N LEU A 11 -17.38 -8.95 40.44
CA LEU A 11 -17.78 -10.17 39.77
C LEU A 11 -17.24 -10.11 38.34
N ALA A 12 -16.24 -10.94 38.05
CA ALA A 12 -15.81 -11.23 36.69
C ALA A 12 -16.98 -11.88 35.94
N VAL A 13 -17.55 -11.15 34.98
CA VAL A 13 -18.47 -11.72 34.00
C VAL A 13 -17.65 -12.65 33.09
N PRO A 14 -18.07 -13.90 32.89
CA PRO A 14 -17.34 -14.84 32.04
C PRO A 14 -17.35 -14.34 30.59
N CYS A 15 -16.17 -14.46 29.98
CA CYS A 15 -15.83 -14.16 28.59
C CYS A 15 -16.97 -14.52 27.61
N LEU A 16 -17.66 -13.51 27.08
CA LEU A 16 -18.38 -13.61 25.80
C LEU A 16 -17.35 -13.33 24.71
N GLY A 17 -17.26 -14.25 23.74
CA GLY A 17 -16.19 -14.33 22.75
C GLY A 17 -15.89 -13.02 22.03
N SER A 18 -14.66 -12.91 21.54
CA SER A 18 -14.22 -11.85 20.64
C SER A 18 -15.27 -11.57 19.56
N VAL A 19 -16.02 -10.47 19.70
CA VAL A 19 -16.91 -9.99 18.66
C VAL A 19 -16.00 -9.47 17.55
N ASN A 20 -15.80 -10.29 16.51
CA ASN A 20 -15.20 -9.83 15.27
C ASN A 20 -16.10 -8.70 14.75
N PRO A 21 -15.61 -7.46 14.54
CA PRO A 21 -16.50 -6.38 14.07
C PRO A 21 -17.08 -6.79 12.71
N ALA A 22 -18.38 -7.07 12.68
CA ALA A 22 -19.07 -7.57 11.49
C ALA A 22 -18.93 -6.56 10.34
N LYS A 23 -18.27 -6.98 9.26
CA LYS A 23 -17.92 -6.18 8.08
C LYS A 23 -19.09 -6.10 7.09
N PRO A 24 -19.16 -5.06 6.23
CA PRO A 24 -20.11 -5.04 5.13
C PRO A 24 -19.92 -6.28 4.25
N GLN A 25 -21.02 -6.96 3.91
CA GLN A 25 -20.96 -8.16 3.10
C GLN A 25 -20.46 -7.89 1.68
N MET A 26 -19.81 -8.89 1.08
CA MET A 26 -19.32 -8.83 -0.29
C MET A 26 -19.75 -10.07 -1.08
N GLY A 27 -20.22 -9.89 -2.30
CA GLY A 27 -20.74 -10.99 -3.09
C GLY A 27 -21.18 -10.59 -4.49
N TRP A 28 -22.06 -11.39 -5.07
CA TRP A 28 -22.65 -11.22 -6.38
C TRP A 28 -24.12 -11.57 -6.34
N ASN A 29 -24.94 -10.85 -7.10
CA ASN A 29 -26.38 -11.08 -7.21
C ASN A 29 -26.79 -11.16 -8.69
N THR A 30 -27.77 -12.01 -8.97
CA THR A 30 -28.22 -12.31 -10.33
C THR A 30 -29.00 -11.19 -11.03
N TRP A 31 -29.63 -10.28 -10.28
CA TRP A 31 -30.73 -9.45 -10.77
C TRP A 31 -30.35 -8.43 -11.85
N ASN A 32 -29.29 -7.64 -11.65
CA ASN A 32 -29.00 -6.52 -12.55
C ASN A 32 -28.80 -6.97 -14.00
N THR A 33 -28.12 -8.10 -14.20
CA THR A 33 -27.86 -8.64 -15.53
C THR A 33 -28.95 -9.63 -15.99
N PHE A 34 -29.37 -10.56 -15.14
CA PHE A 34 -30.17 -11.71 -15.58
C PHE A 34 -31.66 -11.55 -15.30
N LYS A 35 -32.05 -10.61 -14.43
CA LYS A 35 -33.44 -10.44 -13.96
C LYS A 35 -33.99 -11.79 -13.48
N SER A 36 -35.27 -12.06 -13.74
CA SER A 36 -35.89 -13.35 -13.45
C SER A 36 -35.44 -14.50 -14.36
N ASN A 37 -34.41 -14.35 -15.22
CA ASN A 37 -33.92 -15.37 -16.17
C ASN A 37 -32.70 -16.16 -15.65
N ILE A 38 -32.80 -16.68 -14.42
CA ILE A 38 -31.79 -17.52 -13.75
C ILE A 38 -32.06 -19.04 -13.82
N ASN A 39 -31.04 -19.88 -13.74
CA ASN A 39 -31.20 -21.33 -13.60
C ASN A 39 -29.98 -21.94 -12.90
N GLU A 40 -30.08 -23.21 -12.52
CA GLU A 40 -29.02 -23.91 -11.78
C GLU A 40 -27.66 -23.86 -12.50
N THR A 41 -27.64 -24.05 -13.81
CA THR A 41 -26.41 -24.00 -14.62
C THR A 41 -25.75 -22.62 -14.58
N LEU A 42 -26.53 -21.55 -14.71
CA LEU A 42 -26.02 -20.18 -14.61
C LEU A 42 -25.41 -19.95 -13.22
N ILE A 43 -26.11 -20.31 -12.14
CA ILE A 43 -25.59 -20.08 -10.78
C ILE A 43 -24.29 -20.85 -10.56
N LYS A 44 -24.24 -22.12 -10.97
CA LYS A 44 -23.01 -22.94 -10.85
C LYS A 44 -21.85 -22.35 -11.65
N THR A 45 -22.13 -21.81 -12.84
CA THR A 45 -21.11 -21.19 -13.71
C THR A 45 -20.58 -19.89 -13.08
N SER A 46 -21.47 -19.00 -12.63
CA SER A 46 -21.08 -17.75 -11.99
C SER A 46 -20.37 -17.96 -10.65
N ALA A 47 -20.77 -18.95 -9.84
CA ALA A 47 -20.04 -19.32 -8.63
C ALA A 47 -18.60 -19.76 -8.93
N LYS A 48 -18.37 -20.55 -9.99
CA LYS A 48 -17.02 -20.88 -10.46
C LYS A 48 -16.25 -19.64 -10.94
N SER A 49 -16.90 -18.77 -11.72
CA SER A 49 -16.26 -17.53 -12.19
C SER A 49 -15.82 -16.61 -11.05
N LEU A 50 -16.54 -16.54 -9.92
CA LEU A 50 -16.05 -15.82 -8.74
C LEU A 50 -14.71 -16.37 -8.25
N VAL A 51 -14.52 -17.69 -8.27
CA VAL A 51 -13.26 -18.34 -7.87
C VAL A 51 -12.17 -18.09 -8.92
N ASP A 52 -12.47 -18.37 -10.18
CA ASP A 52 -11.49 -18.35 -11.28
C ASP A 52 -10.94 -16.95 -11.55
N THR A 53 -11.78 -15.92 -11.42
CA THR A 53 -11.38 -14.51 -11.60
C THR A 53 -10.64 -13.92 -10.40
N GLY A 54 -10.61 -14.65 -9.26
CA GLY A 54 -10.00 -14.17 -8.02
C GLY A 54 -10.90 -13.29 -7.14
N LEU A 55 -12.14 -12.99 -7.56
CA LEU A 55 -13.12 -12.23 -6.77
C LEU A 55 -13.39 -12.91 -5.42
N ALA A 56 -13.54 -14.24 -5.40
CA ALA A 56 -13.71 -15.00 -4.16
C ALA A 56 -12.52 -14.83 -3.20
N ARG A 57 -11.30 -14.68 -3.72
CA ARG A 57 -10.08 -14.43 -2.93
C ARG A 57 -10.02 -12.99 -2.43
N ALA A 58 -10.59 -12.05 -3.19
CA ALA A 58 -10.68 -10.64 -2.82
C ALA A 58 -11.76 -10.35 -1.76
N GLY A 59 -12.64 -11.30 -1.46
CA GLY A 59 -13.63 -11.19 -0.38
C GLY A 59 -15.08 -11.39 -0.81
N TYR A 60 -15.37 -11.45 -2.11
CA TYR A 60 -16.74 -11.67 -2.62
C TYR A 60 -17.18 -13.12 -2.39
N LYS A 61 -17.85 -13.39 -1.27
CA LYS A 61 -18.20 -14.75 -0.82
C LYS A 61 -19.64 -15.16 -1.10
N TYR A 62 -20.56 -14.21 -1.18
CA TYR A 62 -21.99 -14.52 -1.34
C TYR A 62 -22.39 -14.66 -2.82
N VAL A 63 -23.10 -15.74 -3.14
CA VAL A 63 -23.76 -16.00 -4.43
C VAL A 63 -25.27 -15.90 -4.20
N ASN A 64 -25.83 -14.73 -4.45
CA ASN A 64 -27.22 -14.42 -4.10
C ASN A 64 -28.14 -14.67 -5.28
N LEU A 65 -29.08 -15.60 -5.11
CA LEU A 65 -30.19 -15.81 -6.02
C LEU A 65 -31.24 -14.73 -5.72
N ASP A 66 -31.51 -13.89 -6.70
CA ASP A 66 -32.60 -12.93 -6.64
C ASP A 66 -33.92 -13.56 -7.14
N ASP A 67 -34.94 -12.73 -7.39
CA ASP A 67 -36.23 -13.16 -7.90
C ASP A 67 -36.13 -14.01 -9.19
N GLY A 68 -37.03 -14.99 -9.34
CA GLY A 68 -37.11 -15.92 -10.47
C GLY A 68 -36.68 -17.36 -10.15
N TRP A 69 -36.34 -17.67 -8.90
CA TRP A 69 -35.99 -19.04 -8.47
C TRP A 69 -37.22 -19.88 -8.12
N GLN A 70 -38.29 -19.23 -7.69
CA GLN A 70 -39.50 -19.82 -7.13
C GLN A 70 -40.37 -20.50 -8.20
N ALA A 71 -41.13 -21.51 -7.79
CA ALA A 71 -42.34 -21.90 -8.51
C ALA A 71 -43.48 -20.90 -8.20
N PHE A 72 -44.48 -20.83 -9.08
CA PHE A 72 -45.67 -19.98 -8.87
C PHE A 72 -46.58 -20.44 -7.73
N THR A 73 -46.36 -21.64 -7.20
CA THR A 73 -47.16 -22.22 -6.12
C THR A 73 -46.27 -22.66 -4.98
N ARG A 74 -46.81 -22.60 -3.75
CA ARG A 74 -46.23 -23.30 -2.61
C ARG A 74 -46.43 -24.81 -2.74
N ASP A 75 -45.59 -25.59 -2.07
CA ASP A 75 -45.75 -27.03 -2.04
C ASP A 75 -46.96 -27.47 -1.18
N SER A 76 -47.21 -28.78 -1.10
CA SER A 76 -48.33 -29.33 -0.33
C SER A 76 -48.26 -29.08 1.18
N LEU A 77 -47.09 -28.71 1.71
CA LEU A 77 -46.88 -28.31 3.11
C LEU A 77 -46.92 -26.79 3.28
N GLY A 78 -47.25 -26.06 2.21
CA GLY A 78 -47.30 -24.61 2.17
C GLY A 78 -45.94 -23.94 2.29
N ARG A 79 -44.84 -24.61 1.93
CA ARG A 79 -43.49 -24.02 1.85
C ARG A 79 -43.28 -23.41 0.47
N GLN A 80 -42.44 -22.38 0.37
CA GLN A 80 -41.90 -22.01 -0.94
C GLN A 80 -41.12 -23.18 -1.55
N GLN A 81 -41.14 -23.29 -2.86
CA GLN A 81 -40.42 -24.34 -3.60
C GLN A 81 -39.78 -23.74 -4.86
N PRO A 82 -38.62 -24.26 -5.29
CA PRO A 82 -37.99 -23.79 -6.52
C PRO A 82 -38.76 -24.25 -7.76
N ASN A 83 -38.58 -23.52 -8.86
CA ASN A 83 -39.03 -23.98 -10.17
C ASN A 83 -38.22 -25.23 -10.57
N SER A 84 -38.88 -26.39 -10.62
CA SER A 84 -38.24 -27.69 -10.87
C SER A 84 -37.62 -27.83 -12.26
N THR A 85 -38.03 -27.03 -13.25
CA THR A 85 -37.41 -27.03 -14.58
C THR A 85 -36.10 -26.25 -14.58
N ARG A 86 -36.03 -25.16 -13.82
CA ARG A 86 -34.87 -24.25 -13.77
C ARG A 86 -33.83 -24.71 -12.74
N PHE A 87 -34.29 -25.36 -11.68
CA PHE A 87 -33.50 -25.89 -10.57
C PHE A 87 -33.83 -27.36 -10.35
N PRO A 88 -33.52 -28.23 -11.33
CA PRO A 88 -33.91 -29.65 -11.29
C PRO A 88 -33.32 -30.42 -10.11
N SER A 89 -32.16 -30.00 -9.58
CA SER A 89 -31.57 -30.63 -8.39
C SER A 89 -32.13 -30.07 -7.07
N GLY A 90 -32.94 -29.01 -7.12
CA GLY A 90 -33.40 -28.26 -5.96
C GLY A 90 -32.32 -27.34 -5.35
N ILE A 91 -32.75 -26.42 -4.49
CA ILE A 91 -31.88 -25.38 -3.90
C ILE A 91 -30.84 -25.96 -2.94
N ARG A 92 -31.18 -26.99 -2.17
CA ARG A 92 -30.21 -27.63 -1.25
C ARG A 92 -29.00 -28.19 -1.98
N ALA A 93 -29.20 -28.89 -3.10
CA ALA A 93 -28.09 -29.44 -3.88
C ALA A 93 -27.23 -28.33 -4.51
N LEU A 94 -27.85 -27.22 -4.90
CA LEU A 94 -27.13 -26.03 -5.37
C LEU A 94 -26.33 -25.38 -4.24
N ALA A 95 -26.88 -25.27 -3.04
CA ALA A 95 -26.17 -24.78 -1.86
C ALA A 95 -24.94 -25.65 -1.55
N ASP A 96 -25.09 -26.97 -1.53
CA ASP A 96 -23.99 -27.90 -1.32
C ASP A 96 -22.87 -27.72 -2.37
N PHE A 97 -23.22 -27.47 -3.64
CA PHE A 97 -22.24 -27.16 -4.68
C PHE A 97 -21.51 -25.83 -4.42
N VAL A 98 -22.23 -24.75 -4.08
CA VAL A 98 -21.64 -23.43 -3.80
C VAL A 98 -20.73 -23.49 -2.57
N HIS A 99 -21.14 -24.20 -1.52
CA HIS A 99 -20.32 -24.45 -0.33
C HIS A 99 -19.04 -25.23 -0.66
N GLY A 100 -19.12 -26.19 -1.58
CA GLY A 100 -17.96 -26.94 -2.06
C GLY A 100 -16.88 -26.07 -2.73
N LEU A 101 -17.22 -24.86 -3.18
CA LEU A 101 -16.29 -23.88 -3.72
C LEU A 101 -15.73 -22.91 -2.65
N GLY A 102 -16.11 -23.08 -1.38
CA GLY A 102 -15.76 -22.16 -0.30
C GLY A 102 -16.52 -20.82 -0.35
N LEU A 103 -17.66 -20.81 -1.04
CA LEU A 103 -18.58 -19.67 -1.14
C LEU A 103 -19.82 -19.87 -0.26
N LYS A 104 -20.62 -18.82 -0.11
CA LYS A 104 -21.91 -18.81 0.60
C LYS A 104 -23.03 -18.56 -0.40
N ILE A 105 -24.22 -19.10 -0.15
CA ILE A 105 -25.38 -18.95 -1.05
C ILE A 105 -26.48 -18.11 -0.39
N GLY A 106 -27.06 -17.19 -1.14
CA GLY A 106 -28.19 -16.39 -0.72
C GLY A 106 -29.46 -16.68 -1.51
N ILE A 107 -30.60 -16.38 -0.90
CA ILE A 107 -31.92 -16.50 -1.51
C ILE A 107 -32.70 -15.19 -1.34
N TYR A 108 -33.78 -15.06 -2.11
CA TYR A 108 -34.67 -13.90 -2.13
C TYR A 108 -36.09 -14.29 -1.74
N SER A 109 -36.75 -13.42 -0.98
CA SER A 109 -38.20 -13.45 -0.76
C SER A 109 -38.70 -12.03 -0.47
N ASP A 110 -39.98 -11.88 -0.17
CA ASP A 110 -40.64 -10.60 0.11
C ASP A 110 -41.39 -10.65 1.45
N ALA A 111 -41.42 -9.52 2.15
CA ALA A 111 -42.24 -9.25 3.34
C ALA A 111 -43.74 -9.08 3.00
N GLY A 112 -44.20 -9.79 1.99
CA GLY A 112 -45.49 -9.68 1.34
C GLY A 112 -46.07 -11.04 0.99
N ILE A 113 -47.34 -11.06 0.56
CA ILE A 113 -47.99 -12.30 0.08
C ILE A 113 -47.39 -12.75 -1.24
N TYR A 114 -46.96 -11.78 -2.05
CA TYR A 114 -46.27 -11.97 -3.31
C TYR A 114 -45.00 -11.12 -3.32
N ASP A 115 -43.98 -11.57 -4.02
CA ASP A 115 -42.82 -10.74 -4.34
C ASP A 115 -43.08 -9.83 -5.55
N CYS A 116 -42.06 -9.07 -5.95
CA CYS A 116 -42.16 -8.08 -7.00
C CYS A 116 -42.54 -8.67 -8.38
N ALA A 117 -42.20 -9.94 -8.66
CA ALA A 117 -42.59 -10.65 -9.87
C ALA A 117 -43.81 -11.58 -9.69
N PHE A 118 -44.56 -11.43 -8.59
CA PHE A 118 -45.78 -12.19 -8.28
C PHE A 118 -45.57 -13.68 -7.99
N TYR A 119 -44.38 -14.12 -7.57
CA TYR A 119 -44.20 -15.42 -6.93
C TYR A 119 -44.61 -15.36 -5.45
N PRO A 120 -44.87 -16.51 -4.79
CA PRO A 120 -45.26 -16.50 -3.38
C PRO A 120 -44.20 -15.82 -2.50
N GLY A 121 -44.56 -14.73 -1.81
CA GLY A 121 -43.74 -14.09 -0.77
C GLY A 121 -43.98 -14.73 0.60
N SER A 122 -43.28 -14.29 1.65
CA SER A 122 -43.25 -14.98 2.96
C SER A 122 -44.13 -14.37 4.05
N TYR A 123 -44.92 -13.34 3.78
CA TYR A 123 -45.82 -12.77 4.79
C TYR A 123 -46.84 -13.80 5.30
N GLY A 124 -46.85 -14.03 6.62
CA GLY A 124 -47.68 -15.05 7.27
C GLY A 124 -47.12 -16.48 7.21
N TYR A 125 -45.95 -16.67 6.59
CA TYR A 125 -45.26 -17.96 6.46
C TYR A 125 -43.80 -17.88 6.96
N GLU A 126 -43.45 -16.84 7.72
CA GLU A 126 -42.06 -16.47 8.05
C GLU A 126 -41.30 -17.62 8.73
N GLU A 127 -41.86 -18.22 9.79
CA GLU A 127 -41.26 -19.39 10.48
C GLU A 127 -41.01 -20.57 9.54
N ARG A 128 -42.00 -20.84 8.67
CA ARG A 128 -41.95 -21.99 7.77
C ARG A 128 -40.93 -21.79 6.68
N ASP A 129 -40.89 -20.60 6.09
CA ASP A 129 -39.97 -20.28 5.01
C ASP A 129 -38.54 -20.16 5.56
N ALA A 130 -38.33 -19.54 6.73
CA ALA A 130 -37.03 -19.51 7.41
C ALA A 130 -36.50 -20.92 7.72
N ALA A 131 -37.33 -21.81 8.27
CA ALA A 131 -36.97 -23.21 8.49
C ALA A 131 -36.66 -23.94 7.17
N THR A 132 -37.36 -23.61 6.09
CA THR A 132 -37.10 -24.17 4.75
C THR A 132 -35.74 -23.71 4.23
N TYR A 133 -35.42 -22.42 4.32
CA TYR A 133 -34.12 -21.87 3.91
C TYR A 133 -32.97 -22.49 4.73
N ALA A 134 -33.15 -22.65 6.04
CA ALA A 134 -32.19 -23.34 6.90
C ALA A 134 -31.98 -24.79 6.48
N SER A 135 -33.06 -25.52 6.14
CA SER A 135 -32.99 -26.90 5.65
C SER A 135 -32.28 -27.04 4.29
N TRP A 136 -32.33 -25.99 3.46
CA TRP A 136 -31.58 -25.89 2.21
C TRP A 136 -30.17 -25.36 2.38
N LYS A 137 -29.77 -25.03 3.62
CA LYS A 137 -28.45 -24.48 3.97
C LYS A 137 -28.17 -23.11 3.34
N ILE A 138 -29.17 -22.26 3.21
CA ILE A 138 -28.99 -20.86 2.79
C ILE A 138 -28.18 -20.09 3.85
N ASP A 139 -27.32 -19.16 3.42
CA ASP A 139 -26.47 -18.33 4.29
C ASP A 139 -26.88 -16.84 4.31
N TYR A 140 -27.77 -16.44 3.41
CA TYR A 140 -28.15 -15.04 3.20
C TYR A 140 -29.60 -14.94 2.72
N LEU A 141 -30.39 -14.03 3.29
CA LEU A 141 -31.73 -13.68 2.80
C LEU A 141 -31.77 -12.19 2.41
N LYS A 142 -32.04 -11.91 1.14
CA LYS A 142 -32.56 -10.61 0.70
C LYS A 142 -34.08 -10.64 0.86
N TYR A 143 -34.64 -9.69 1.62
CA TYR A 143 -36.05 -9.68 1.95
C TYR A 143 -36.71 -8.37 1.52
N ASP A 144 -37.60 -8.44 0.54
CA ASP A 144 -38.13 -7.29 -0.19
C ASP A 144 -39.44 -6.75 0.39
N ASN A 145 -40.00 -5.70 -0.24
CA ASN A 145 -41.13 -4.94 0.27
C ASN A 145 -42.22 -4.60 -0.77
N CYS A 146 -42.35 -5.38 -1.84
CA CYS A 146 -43.37 -5.20 -2.86
C CYS A 146 -44.79 -5.59 -2.39
N GLY A 147 -44.90 -6.51 -1.43
CA GLY A 147 -46.10 -7.19 -0.94
C GLY A 147 -47.47 -6.53 -1.13
N GLY A 148 -48.36 -7.22 -1.88
CA GLY A 148 -49.72 -6.81 -2.23
C GLY A 148 -50.73 -6.56 -1.10
N PHE A 149 -51.96 -6.17 -1.48
CA PHE A 149 -53.02 -5.43 -0.74
C PHE A 149 -53.18 -5.64 0.80
N HIS A 150 -52.82 -6.78 1.39
CA HIS A 150 -52.92 -7.02 2.85
C HIS A 150 -51.66 -6.64 3.64
N ALA A 151 -50.45 -6.75 3.06
CA ALA A 151 -49.20 -6.50 3.79
C ALA A 151 -49.01 -5.01 4.14
N GLY A 152 -49.61 -4.10 3.37
CA GLY A 152 -49.60 -2.65 3.62
C GLY A 152 -50.42 -2.20 4.85
N THR A 153 -51.11 -3.11 5.54
CA THR A 153 -51.83 -2.82 6.79
C THR A 153 -50.94 -2.91 8.03
N VAL A 154 -49.75 -3.51 7.90
CA VAL A 154 -48.77 -3.68 8.98
C VAL A 154 -47.48 -2.95 8.62
N SER A 155 -46.89 -2.26 9.58
CA SER A 155 -45.71 -1.44 9.33
C SER A 155 -44.50 -2.30 8.90
N PRO A 156 -43.59 -1.79 8.06
CA PRO A 156 -42.36 -2.48 7.71
C PRO A 156 -41.58 -2.97 8.93
N GLN A 157 -41.47 -2.17 9.99
CA GLN A 157 -40.75 -2.53 11.23
C GLN A 157 -41.24 -3.88 11.77
N GLU A 158 -42.56 -4.06 11.86
CA GLU A 158 -43.14 -5.29 12.38
C GLU A 158 -42.97 -6.46 11.40
N ARG A 159 -43.21 -6.24 10.09
CA ARG A 159 -43.08 -7.31 9.09
C ARG A 159 -41.65 -7.84 8.99
N PHE A 160 -40.67 -6.94 8.97
CA PHE A 160 -39.25 -7.30 8.90
C PHE A 160 -38.76 -7.93 10.21
N LEU A 161 -39.22 -7.44 11.37
CA LEU A 161 -38.86 -8.05 12.65
C LEU A 161 -39.35 -9.50 12.75
N ARG A 162 -40.57 -9.80 12.28
CA ARG A 162 -41.12 -11.17 12.28
C ARG A 162 -40.24 -12.17 11.52
N MET A 163 -39.75 -11.79 10.34
CA MET A 163 -38.84 -12.65 9.58
C MET A 163 -37.44 -12.73 10.23
N GLY A 164 -36.91 -11.63 10.78
CA GLY A 164 -35.66 -11.67 11.54
C GLY A 164 -35.72 -12.65 12.73
N ASP A 165 -36.82 -12.62 13.48
CA ASP A 165 -37.08 -13.55 14.57
C ASP A 165 -37.22 -15.00 14.09
N ALA A 166 -37.88 -15.23 12.95
CA ALA A 166 -38.00 -16.55 12.34
C ALA A 166 -36.66 -17.12 11.88
N LEU A 167 -35.79 -16.29 11.29
CA LEU A 167 -34.43 -16.67 10.92
C LEU A 167 -33.62 -17.07 12.16
N ASN A 168 -33.68 -16.29 13.24
CA ASN A 168 -33.02 -16.62 14.51
C ASN A 168 -33.50 -17.96 15.10
N ARG A 169 -34.79 -18.27 14.97
CA ARG A 169 -35.37 -19.55 15.42
C ARG A 169 -35.08 -20.74 14.52
N SER A 170 -34.68 -20.50 13.26
CA SER A 170 -34.43 -21.56 12.28
C SER A 170 -33.25 -22.48 12.64
N GLY A 171 -32.36 -22.04 13.55
CA GLY A 171 -31.19 -22.79 13.99
C GLY A 171 -29.99 -22.72 13.03
N ARG A 172 -30.05 -21.87 12.00
CA ARG A 172 -28.94 -21.58 11.09
C ARG A 172 -28.66 -20.08 11.08
N ASP A 173 -27.38 -19.73 11.10
CA ASP A 173 -26.91 -18.35 10.89
C ASP A 173 -27.13 -17.95 9.42
N ILE A 174 -28.05 -17.02 9.19
CA ILE A 174 -28.46 -16.52 7.88
C ILE A 174 -28.37 -14.99 7.92
N LEU A 175 -27.46 -14.42 7.12
CA LEU A 175 -27.32 -12.97 7.01
C LEU A 175 -28.63 -12.36 6.52
N TYR A 176 -29.15 -11.37 7.25
CA TYR A 176 -30.44 -10.77 6.97
C TYR A 176 -30.31 -9.38 6.33
N SER A 177 -30.72 -9.27 5.06
CA SER A 177 -30.64 -8.06 4.25
C SER A 177 -32.03 -7.54 3.90
N LEU A 178 -32.38 -6.39 4.48
CA LEU A 178 -33.68 -5.74 4.29
C LEU A 178 -33.70 -4.94 2.98
N CYS A 179 -34.74 -5.11 2.19
CA CYS A 179 -34.95 -4.40 0.94
C CYS A 179 -36.32 -3.67 0.97
N GLN A 180 -36.45 -2.68 1.86
CA GLN A 180 -37.64 -1.81 1.92
C GLN A 180 -37.43 -0.40 1.33
N TRP A 181 -36.32 -0.21 0.63
CA TRP A 181 -36.03 0.98 -0.16
C TRP A 181 -35.92 2.31 0.61
N GLY A 182 -35.63 2.25 1.91
CA GLY A 182 -35.61 3.43 2.80
C GLY A 182 -36.98 3.83 3.35
N ASN A 183 -38.05 3.09 2.99
CA ASN A 183 -39.40 3.30 3.47
C ASN A 183 -39.47 3.29 4.99
N GLN A 184 -40.00 4.38 5.55
CA GLN A 184 -40.08 4.62 7.00
C GLN A 184 -38.72 4.57 7.72
N PHE A 185 -37.64 4.98 7.04
CA PHE A 185 -36.36 5.37 7.67
C PHE A 185 -35.67 4.23 8.45
N PRO A 186 -35.29 3.12 7.78
CA PRO A 186 -34.73 1.91 8.40
C PRO A 186 -33.49 2.14 9.26
N TRP A 187 -32.71 3.19 9.01
CA TRP A 187 -31.56 3.56 9.82
C TRP A 187 -31.89 3.87 11.29
N HIS A 188 -33.17 4.04 11.64
CA HIS A 188 -33.62 4.21 13.02
C HIS A 188 -34.05 2.91 13.73
N TRP A 189 -34.38 1.85 13.00
CA TRP A 189 -35.04 0.67 13.58
C TRP A 189 -34.48 -0.69 13.13
N ALA A 190 -33.76 -0.76 12.01
CA ALA A 190 -33.28 -2.01 11.41
C ALA A 190 -32.00 -2.58 12.07
N SER A 191 -31.71 -2.25 13.34
CA SER A 191 -30.51 -2.76 14.07
C SER A 191 -30.44 -4.28 14.16
N PHE A 192 -31.59 -4.93 14.07
CA PHE A 192 -31.71 -6.38 14.22
C PHE A 192 -31.32 -7.14 12.95
N SER A 193 -30.95 -6.44 11.88
CA SER A 193 -30.52 -7.03 10.61
C SER A 193 -29.11 -6.57 10.23
N ASP A 194 -28.40 -7.41 9.48
CA ASP A 194 -27.02 -7.14 9.05
C ASP A 194 -26.91 -5.99 8.04
N SER A 195 -27.97 -5.74 7.25
CA SER A 195 -28.04 -4.59 6.35
C SER A 195 -29.47 -4.18 6.00
N TYR A 196 -29.64 -2.94 5.56
CA TYR A 196 -30.93 -2.41 5.11
C TYR A 196 -30.77 -1.43 3.94
N ARG A 197 -31.52 -1.65 2.86
CA ARG A 197 -31.57 -0.74 1.70
C ARG A 197 -32.04 0.65 2.12
N ILE A 198 -31.32 1.69 1.67
CA ILE A 198 -31.58 3.09 2.02
C ILE A 198 -32.43 3.85 0.98
N SER A 199 -32.72 3.22 -0.16
CA SER A 199 -33.30 3.87 -1.34
C SER A 199 -33.96 2.85 -2.27
N GLY A 200 -34.80 3.34 -3.19
CA GLY A 200 -35.21 2.58 -4.37
C GLY A 200 -34.01 2.14 -5.21
N ASP A 201 -34.24 1.17 -6.11
CA ASP A 201 -33.17 0.50 -6.84
C ASP A 201 -32.28 1.46 -7.62
N ILE A 202 -30.98 1.17 -7.58
CA ILE A 202 -30.00 1.81 -8.43
C ILE A 202 -30.31 1.50 -9.89
N LYS A 203 -29.94 2.44 -10.76
CA LYS A 203 -29.87 2.26 -12.20
C LYS A 203 -28.42 2.36 -12.61
N SER A 204 -28.04 1.61 -13.65
CA SER A 204 -26.79 1.79 -14.38
C SER A 204 -26.73 3.16 -15.06
N ALA A 205 -26.53 4.23 -14.28
CA ALA A 205 -26.37 5.61 -14.71
C ALA A 205 -25.61 6.40 -13.64
N PHE A 206 -24.64 7.20 -14.08
CA PHE A 206 -23.80 7.94 -13.13
C PHE A 206 -24.56 9.10 -12.45
N GLY A 207 -25.23 9.95 -13.23
CA GLY A 207 -25.92 11.14 -12.70
C GLY A 207 -27.38 11.32 -13.15
N GLU A 208 -27.91 10.42 -13.98
CA GLU A 208 -29.25 10.55 -14.56
C GLU A 208 -30.27 9.63 -13.88
N ASP A 209 -31.02 10.23 -12.96
CA ASP A 209 -32.15 9.60 -12.29
C ASP A 209 -33.35 9.38 -13.23
N SER A 210 -34.21 8.40 -12.92
CA SER A 210 -35.55 8.31 -13.48
C SER A 210 -36.49 9.40 -12.93
N SER A 211 -37.59 9.65 -13.64
CA SER A 211 -38.61 10.61 -13.20
C SER A 211 -39.19 10.23 -11.82
N GLY A 212 -39.33 11.22 -10.94
CA GLY A 212 -39.93 11.04 -9.61
C GLY A 212 -38.98 10.53 -8.53
N VAL A 213 -37.68 10.33 -8.83
CA VAL A 213 -36.69 9.95 -7.82
C VAL A 213 -36.48 11.08 -6.82
N CYS A 214 -36.68 10.76 -5.54
CA CYS A 214 -36.41 11.69 -4.46
C CYS A 214 -34.90 11.73 -4.14
N GLN A 215 -34.32 12.94 -4.07
CA GLN A 215 -32.88 13.14 -3.90
C GLN A 215 -32.39 13.17 -2.43
N SER A 216 -33.32 13.19 -1.47
CA SER A 216 -33.04 13.08 -0.04
C SER A 216 -33.25 11.64 0.43
N ALA A 217 -32.67 11.26 1.57
CA ALA A 217 -32.99 10.03 2.26
C ALA A 217 -34.34 10.13 2.98
N TYR A 218 -34.70 11.30 3.51
CA TYR A 218 -35.92 11.51 4.29
C TYR A 218 -37.18 11.71 3.43
N CYS A 219 -37.44 10.78 2.51
CA CYS A 219 -38.60 10.82 1.63
C CYS A 219 -39.67 9.83 2.10
N LEU A 220 -40.92 10.29 2.20
CA LEU A 220 -42.05 9.42 2.50
C LEU A 220 -42.44 8.53 1.31
N ASN A 221 -42.25 9.05 0.09
CA ASN A 221 -42.30 8.26 -1.13
C ASN A 221 -40.87 8.07 -1.64
N THR A 222 -40.28 6.92 -1.34
CA THR A 222 -38.89 6.61 -1.69
C THR A 222 -38.73 6.21 -3.17
N GLY A 223 -39.84 5.93 -3.87
CA GLY A 223 -39.83 5.32 -5.19
C GLY A 223 -39.41 3.85 -5.15
N TYR A 224 -39.59 3.15 -6.27
CA TYR A 224 -39.19 1.75 -6.43
C TYR A 224 -37.79 1.62 -7.04
N ALA A 225 -37.50 2.33 -8.13
CA ALA A 225 -36.25 2.18 -8.89
C ALA A 225 -35.86 3.45 -9.65
N GLY A 226 -34.63 3.47 -10.17
CA GLY A 226 -34.15 4.49 -11.10
C GLY A 226 -33.18 5.50 -10.50
N VAL A 227 -32.57 5.18 -9.35
CA VAL A 227 -31.65 6.07 -8.64
C VAL A 227 -30.25 6.01 -9.27
N SER A 228 -29.65 7.14 -9.62
CA SER A 228 -28.28 7.22 -10.13
C SER A 228 -27.22 7.09 -9.03
N VAL A 229 -25.97 6.81 -9.42
CA VAL A 229 -24.82 6.74 -8.51
C VAL A 229 -24.68 8.04 -7.69
N LEU A 230 -24.74 9.20 -8.33
CA LEU A 230 -24.59 10.50 -7.66
C LEU A 230 -25.74 10.78 -6.68
N THR A 231 -26.97 10.39 -7.00
CA THR A 231 -28.10 10.55 -6.08
C THR A 231 -28.00 9.61 -4.88
N MET A 232 -27.47 8.40 -5.06
CA MET A 232 -27.19 7.49 -3.96
C MET A 232 -26.15 8.06 -2.99
N ILE A 233 -25.04 8.59 -3.52
CA ILE A 233 -24.00 9.29 -2.75
C ILE A 233 -24.60 10.49 -2.01
N ARG A 234 -25.49 11.25 -2.66
CA ARG A 234 -26.16 12.40 -2.06
C ARG A 234 -26.99 12.02 -0.85
N LYS A 235 -27.77 10.94 -0.91
CA LYS A 235 -28.55 10.44 0.25
C LYS A 235 -27.65 10.09 1.42
N MET A 236 -26.45 9.55 1.17
CA MET A 236 -25.49 9.23 2.21
C MET A 236 -24.90 10.45 2.93
N ARG A 237 -25.07 11.69 2.41
CA ARG A 237 -24.70 12.92 3.13
C ARG A 237 -25.52 13.05 4.41
N GLU A 238 -26.76 12.58 4.35
CA GLU A 238 -27.70 12.59 5.47
C GLU A 238 -27.52 11.36 6.37
N LEU A 239 -27.12 10.23 5.77
CA LEU A 239 -27.17 8.91 6.42
C LEU A 239 -25.85 8.33 6.93
N SER A 240 -24.70 8.80 6.45
CA SER A 240 -23.37 8.24 6.81
C SER A 240 -23.16 8.06 8.32
N ARG A 241 -23.67 8.99 9.14
CA ARG A 241 -23.63 8.94 10.61
C ARG A 241 -24.35 7.74 11.26
N PHE A 242 -25.27 7.10 10.54
CA PHE A 242 -26.04 5.95 11.04
C PHE A 242 -25.39 4.61 10.71
N GLN A 243 -24.32 4.61 9.90
CA GLN A 243 -23.55 3.41 9.61
C GLN A 243 -22.88 2.90 10.89
N ARG A 244 -23.01 1.60 11.15
CA ARG A 244 -22.42 0.96 12.34
C ARG A 244 -22.02 -0.48 12.04
N PRO A 245 -20.94 -0.98 12.69
CA PRO A 245 -20.58 -2.39 12.63
C PRO A 245 -21.77 -3.31 12.94
N GLY A 246 -22.00 -4.29 12.06
CA GLY A 246 -23.07 -5.29 12.20
C GLY A 246 -24.46 -4.88 11.74
N SER A 247 -24.67 -3.66 11.24
CA SER A 247 -25.93 -3.27 10.58
C SER A 247 -25.68 -2.11 9.62
N TRP A 248 -25.54 -2.43 8.34
CA TRP A 248 -25.06 -1.50 7.32
C TRP A 248 -26.18 -0.94 6.44
N GLY A 249 -26.19 0.37 6.22
CA GLY A 249 -27.04 0.99 5.21
C GLY A 249 -26.57 0.59 3.81
N ASP A 250 -27.45 -0.10 3.07
CA ASP A 250 -27.18 -0.67 1.77
C ASP A 250 -27.58 0.28 0.64
N MET A 251 -26.56 0.74 -0.10
CA MET A 251 -26.69 1.64 -1.24
C MET A 251 -27.10 0.92 -2.53
N ASP A 252 -27.48 -0.36 -2.45
CA ASP A 252 -27.83 -1.26 -3.56
C ASP A 252 -26.61 -1.79 -4.33
N MET A 253 -26.86 -2.71 -5.26
CA MET A 253 -25.83 -3.45 -5.99
C MET A 253 -24.89 -2.57 -6.84
N LEU A 254 -23.67 -3.06 -7.06
CA LEU A 254 -22.68 -2.43 -7.91
C LEU A 254 -23.04 -2.60 -9.39
N GLU A 255 -22.98 -1.48 -10.13
CA GLU A 255 -23.24 -1.37 -11.58
C GLU A 255 -21.92 -1.31 -12.38
N ILE A 256 -20.84 -1.82 -11.79
CA ILE A 256 -19.51 -1.87 -12.40
C ILE A 256 -19.48 -3.03 -13.39
N GLY A 257 -19.21 -2.75 -14.66
CA GLY A 257 -19.21 -3.75 -15.73
C GLY A 257 -20.59 -4.06 -16.32
N THR A 258 -21.63 -3.25 -16.01
CA THR A 258 -22.96 -3.36 -16.65
C THR A 258 -23.10 -2.50 -17.91
N GLY A 259 -22.09 -1.68 -18.24
CA GLY A 259 -21.83 -1.17 -19.59
C GLY A 259 -22.25 0.27 -19.90
N THR A 260 -22.84 1.01 -18.96
CA THR A 260 -23.27 2.40 -19.20
C THR A 260 -22.34 3.48 -18.64
N MET A 261 -21.39 3.08 -17.79
CA MET A 261 -20.44 3.99 -17.14
C MET A 261 -19.03 3.85 -17.73
N ASN A 262 -18.29 4.95 -17.77
CA ASN A 262 -16.87 4.91 -18.11
C ASN A 262 -16.00 4.50 -16.91
N LEU A 263 -14.70 4.27 -17.16
CA LEU A 263 -13.73 3.85 -16.14
C LEU A 263 -13.75 4.72 -14.86
N TYR A 264 -13.74 6.05 -15.02
CA TYR A 264 -13.68 6.98 -13.88
C TYR A 264 -14.98 6.98 -13.09
N GLN A 265 -16.12 6.83 -13.76
CA GLN A 265 -17.42 6.71 -13.13
C GLN A 265 -17.54 5.39 -12.35
N GLU A 266 -17.07 4.27 -12.91
CA GLU A 266 -17.00 2.99 -12.20
C GLU A 266 -16.05 3.04 -10.99
N GLN A 267 -14.90 3.69 -11.12
CA GLN A 267 -13.97 3.90 -10.00
C GLN A 267 -14.59 4.76 -8.90
N THR A 268 -15.31 5.82 -9.27
CA THR A 268 -16.03 6.68 -8.33
C THR A 268 -17.12 5.88 -7.61
N HIS A 269 -17.94 5.14 -8.36
CA HIS A 269 -18.98 4.26 -7.83
C HIS A 269 -18.42 3.31 -6.76
N PHE A 270 -17.38 2.56 -7.11
CA PHE A 270 -16.75 1.59 -6.21
C PHE A 270 -16.18 2.24 -4.94
N SER A 271 -15.47 3.36 -5.11
CA SER A 271 -14.79 4.05 -4.01
C SER A 271 -15.78 4.59 -2.98
N PHE A 272 -16.90 5.15 -3.44
CA PHE A 272 -17.94 5.67 -2.54
C PHE A 272 -18.66 4.54 -1.80
N TRP A 273 -19.04 3.46 -2.47
CA TRP A 273 -19.66 2.31 -1.81
C TRP A 273 -18.77 1.73 -0.71
N ALA A 274 -17.47 1.60 -0.99
CA ALA A 274 -16.49 1.11 -0.04
C ALA A 274 -16.29 2.07 1.15
N ALA A 275 -16.07 3.36 0.89
CA ALA A 275 -15.81 4.34 1.96
C ALA A 275 -17.02 4.59 2.86
N LEU A 276 -18.23 4.46 2.32
CA LEU A 276 -19.50 4.63 3.03
C LEU A 276 -20.01 3.33 3.70
N LYS A 277 -19.22 2.25 3.64
CA LYS A 277 -19.50 0.94 4.24
C LYS A 277 -20.79 0.28 3.72
N SER A 278 -21.14 0.55 2.47
CA SER A 278 -22.19 -0.22 1.80
C SER A 278 -21.72 -1.65 1.56
N PRO A 279 -22.64 -2.64 1.59
CA PRO A 279 -22.42 -3.92 0.95
C PRO A 279 -21.81 -3.79 -0.45
N LEU A 280 -20.83 -4.63 -0.78
CA LEU A 280 -20.22 -4.69 -2.11
C LEU A 280 -20.75 -5.92 -2.87
N ILE A 281 -21.94 -5.79 -3.43
CA ILE A 281 -22.63 -6.86 -4.16
C ILE A 281 -22.58 -6.58 -5.66
N ILE A 282 -21.84 -7.40 -6.41
CA ILE A 282 -21.66 -7.24 -7.85
C ILE A 282 -22.96 -7.57 -8.59
N GLY A 283 -23.44 -6.67 -9.46
CA GLY A 283 -24.61 -6.89 -10.32
C GLY A 283 -24.30 -7.32 -11.76
N ALA A 284 -23.04 -7.24 -12.19
CA ALA A 284 -22.62 -7.55 -13.55
C ALA A 284 -22.56 -9.04 -13.89
N ASN A 285 -22.55 -9.35 -15.18
CA ASN A 285 -22.24 -10.69 -15.69
C ASN A 285 -20.73 -10.97 -15.53
N ILE A 286 -20.36 -11.59 -14.41
CA ILE A 286 -18.97 -11.94 -14.12
C ILE A 286 -18.38 -13.00 -15.06
N ASN A 287 -19.22 -13.74 -15.81
CA ASN A 287 -18.73 -14.73 -16.78
C ASN A 287 -18.12 -14.04 -18.02
N THR A 288 -18.47 -12.77 -18.27
CA THR A 288 -18.05 -12.01 -19.46
C THR A 288 -17.63 -10.58 -19.12
N ILE A 289 -17.26 -10.32 -17.86
CA ILE A 289 -16.89 -8.98 -17.40
C ILE A 289 -15.59 -8.50 -18.07
N SER A 290 -15.53 -7.22 -18.41
CA SER A 290 -14.31 -6.63 -18.97
C SER A 290 -13.16 -6.68 -17.97
N LYS A 291 -11.92 -6.79 -18.46
CA LYS A 291 -10.72 -6.74 -17.59
C LYS A 291 -10.63 -5.41 -16.82
N SER A 292 -11.07 -4.30 -17.42
CA SER A 292 -11.07 -2.99 -16.78
C SER A 292 -11.98 -2.96 -15.55
N SER A 293 -13.24 -3.39 -15.72
CA SER A 293 -14.22 -3.42 -14.63
C SER A 293 -13.86 -4.47 -13.58
N LEU A 294 -13.32 -5.63 -14.00
CA LEU A 294 -12.82 -6.65 -13.07
C LEU A 294 -11.67 -6.11 -12.19
N ASN A 295 -10.73 -5.35 -12.77
CA ASN A 295 -9.64 -4.75 -12.01
C ASN A 295 -10.12 -3.74 -10.96
N ILE A 296 -11.21 -3.01 -11.24
CA ILE A 296 -11.84 -2.13 -10.24
C ILE A 296 -12.36 -2.98 -9.08
N LEU A 297 -13.13 -4.04 -9.40
CA LEU A 297 -13.70 -4.93 -8.39
C LEU A 297 -12.64 -5.69 -7.58
N LEU A 298 -11.45 -5.92 -8.14
CA LEU A 298 -10.32 -6.58 -7.47
C LEU A 298 -9.39 -5.61 -6.73
N ASN A 299 -9.68 -4.31 -6.72
CA ASN A 299 -8.81 -3.33 -6.07
C ASN A 299 -8.77 -3.54 -4.54
N LYS A 300 -7.67 -4.13 -4.08
CA LYS A 300 -7.47 -4.54 -2.68
C LYS A 300 -7.45 -3.35 -1.72
N GLU A 301 -6.97 -2.19 -2.14
CA GLU A 301 -6.88 -1.01 -1.28
C GLU A 301 -8.27 -0.42 -1.02
N ILE A 302 -9.12 -0.34 -2.05
CA ILE A 302 -10.50 0.12 -1.90
C ILE A 302 -11.33 -0.89 -1.11
N ILE A 303 -11.14 -2.20 -1.34
CA ILE A 303 -11.78 -3.24 -0.52
C ILE A 303 -11.35 -3.12 0.94
N ALA A 304 -10.06 -2.90 1.22
CA ALA A 304 -9.56 -2.75 2.58
C ALA A 304 -10.21 -1.56 3.30
N ILE A 305 -10.55 -0.48 2.59
CA ILE A 305 -11.35 0.61 3.15
C ILE A 305 -12.73 0.08 3.55
N SER A 306 -13.47 -0.60 2.67
CA SER A 306 -14.78 -1.20 3.01
C SER A 306 -14.70 -2.11 4.23
N GLN A 307 -13.63 -2.92 4.29
CA GLN A 307 -13.42 -3.97 5.28
C GLN A 307 -12.57 -3.52 6.48
N ASP A 308 -12.41 -2.21 6.71
CA ASP A 308 -11.60 -1.66 7.81
C ASP A 308 -12.20 -1.99 9.20
N ASP A 309 -11.35 -2.22 10.21
CA ASP A 309 -11.76 -2.61 11.58
C ASP A 309 -12.46 -1.50 12.38
N ALA A 310 -12.32 -0.23 12.00
CA ALA A 310 -13.08 0.83 12.65
C ALA A 310 -14.55 0.70 12.30
N GLY A 311 -14.86 0.21 11.09
CA GLY A 311 -16.23 0.14 10.60
C GLY A 311 -16.94 1.51 10.56
N VAL A 312 -16.17 2.59 10.40
CA VAL A 312 -16.69 3.96 10.36
C VAL A 312 -16.79 4.43 8.92
N ALA A 313 -18.00 4.83 8.49
CA ALA A 313 -18.21 5.46 7.19
C ALA A 313 -17.60 6.87 7.14
N VAL A 314 -17.14 7.28 5.95
CA VAL A 314 -16.75 8.67 5.72
C VAL A 314 -17.93 9.62 5.86
N ASN A 315 -17.68 10.82 6.37
CA ASN A 315 -18.68 11.87 6.50
C ASN A 315 -18.45 12.96 5.46
N TYR A 316 -19.54 13.57 5.00
CA TYR A 316 -19.50 14.71 4.11
C TYR A 316 -18.92 15.93 4.83
N LEU A 317 -17.99 16.64 4.19
CA LEU A 317 -17.31 17.82 4.74
C LEU A 317 -17.82 19.09 4.02
N PRO A 318 -18.83 19.79 4.57
CA PRO A 318 -19.47 20.92 3.90
C PRO A 318 -18.50 22.08 3.65
N GLU A 319 -17.62 22.38 4.61
CA GLU A 319 -16.67 23.50 4.52
C GLU A 319 -15.62 23.33 3.40
N LEU A 320 -15.40 22.10 2.95
CA LEU A 320 -14.46 21.77 1.86
C LEU A 320 -15.17 21.45 0.55
N SER A 321 -16.49 21.62 0.51
CA SER A 321 -17.32 21.23 -0.61
C SER A 321 -18.02 22.45 -1.21
N THR A 322 -18.33 22.36 -2.50
CA THR A 322 -19.15 23.32 -3.21
C THR A 322 -20.20 22.57 -4.01
N GLU A 323 -21.47 22.79 -3.69
CA GLU A 323 -22.60 22.08 -4.30
C GLU A 323 -22.52 22.11 -5.83
N HIS A 324 -22.81 20.98 -6.48
CA HIS A 324 -22.70 20.77 -7.93
C HIS A 324 -21.33 21.04 -8.58
N LYS A 325 -20.27 21.23 -7.78
CA LYS A 325 -18.90 21.40 -8.29
C LYS A 325 -17.94 20.38 -7.69
N ILE A 326 -17.77 20.41 -6.38
CA ILE A 326 -16.81 19.59 -5.65
C ILE A 326 -17.48 19.06 -4.39
N GLN A 327 -17.34 17.77 -4.10
CA GLN A 327 -17.66 17.22 -2.78
C GLN A 327 -16.44 16.58 -2.16
N VAL A 328 -16.21 16.89 -0.89
CA VAL A 328 -15.17 16.27 -0.08
C VAL A 328 -15.81 15.48 1.05
N TRP A 329 -15.32 14.26 1.24
CA TRP A 329 -15.73 13.37 2.32
C TRP A 329 -14.49 12.88 3.06
N GLY A 330 -14.64 12.59 4.34
CA GLY A 330 -13.51 12.09 5.13
C GLY A 330 -13.93 11.29 6.35
N GLY A 331 -13.08 10.34 6.75
CA GLY A 331 -13.29 9.57 7.97
C GLY A 331 -12.04 8.79 8.39
N PRO A 332 -11.96 8.42 9.68
CA PRO A 332 -10.84 7.66 10.22
C PRO A 332 -10.86 6.18 9.79
N LEU A 333 -9.69 5.54 9.84
CA LEU A 333 -9.51 4.08 9.71
C LEU A 333 -9.01 3.47 11.04
N ALA A 334 -9.06 2.15 11.19
CA ALA A 334 -8.85 1.44 12.46
C ALA A 334 -7.45 1.54 13.08
N SER A 335 -6.44 1.86 12.26
CA SER A 335 -5.01 1.80 12.63
C SER A 335 -4.54 2.96 13.53
N GLY A 336 -5.43 3.45 14.39
CA GLY A 336 -5.18 4.57 15.30
C GLY A 336 -5.36 5.92 14.62
N LYS A 337 -5.20 7.00 15.42
CA LYS A 337 -5.48 8.41 15.07
C LYS A 337 -4.65 8.98 13.89
N SER A 338 -3.95 8.15 13.12
CA SER A 338 -2.99 8.55 12.08
C SER A 338 -3.40 8.14 10.66
N ARG A 339 -4.44 7.32 10.46
CA ARG A 339 -4.91 6.92 9.13
C ARG A 339 -6.33 7.39 8.86
N TYR A 340 -6.51 8.01 7.70
CA TYR A 340 -7.72 8.73 7.33
C TYR A 340 -7.96 8.50 5.84
N VAL A 341 -9.21 8.28 5.45
CA VAL A 341 -9.60 8.22 4.04
C VAL A 341 -10.27 9.54 3.67
N VAL A 342 -9.93 10.07 2.49
CA VAL A 342 -10.55 11.27 1.93
C VAL A 342 -11.04 10.93 0.53
N LEU A 343 -12.29 11.27 0.22
CA LEU A 343 -12.83 11.23 -1.14
C LEU A 343 -13.01 12.66 -1.62
N ALA A 344 -12.50 12.97 -2.81
CA ALA A 344 -12.70 14.23 -3.49
C ALA A 344 -13.41 13.96 -4.83
N LEU A 345 -14.69 14.31 -4.89
CA LEU A 345 -15.53 14.12 -6.06
C LEU A 345 -15.64 15.42 -6.84
N ASN A 346 -15.27 15.37 -8.11
CA ASN A 346 -15.55 16.42 -9.09
C ASN A 346 -16.89 16.12 -9.78
N TYR A 347 -17.85 17.04 -9.67
CA TYR A 347 -19.16 16.97 -10.35
C TYR A 347 -19.09 17.43 -11.81
N GLY A 348 -18.09 18.22 -12.17
CA GLY A 348 -17.97 18.85 -13.47
C GLY A 348 -17.43 17.92 -14.55
N PRO A 349 -17.70 18.21 -15.83
CA PRO A 349 -17.15 17.45 -16.96
C PRO A 349 -15.66 17.75 -17.22
N ASN A 350 -15.11 18.77 -16.56
CA ASN A 350 -13.74 19.25 -16.76
C ASN A 350 -12.84 18.81 -15.61
N ILE A 351 -11.58 18.54 -15.90
CA ILE A 351 -10.53 18.33 -14.90
C ILE A 351 -10.48 19.56 -13.97
N THR A 352 -10.47 19.32 -12.66
CA THR A 352 -10.51 20.37 -11.63
C THR A 352 -9.54 20.02 -10.51
N ASP A 353 -8.69 20.98 -10.14
CA ASP A 353 -7.83 20.85 -8.98
C ASP A 353 -8.63 21.09 -7.69
N ILE A 354 -8.59 20.11 -6.78
CA ILE A 354 -9.26 20.18 -5.47
C ILE A 354 -8.17 20.23 -4.40
N THR A 355 -8.09 21.36 -3.68
CA THR A 355 -7.16 21.53 -2.56
C THR A 355 -7.87 21.26 -1.24
N ILE A 356 -7.38 20.30 -0.47
CA ILE A 356 -7.96 19.87 0.80
C ILE A 356 -6.94 20.15 1.92
N PRO A 357 -7.10 21.22 2.71
CA PRO A 357 -6.19 21.48 3.82
C PRO A 357 -6.37 20.41 4.91
N LEU A 358 -5.28 19.85 5.42
CA LEU A 358 -5.34 18.84 6.49
C LEU A 358 -6.02 19.37 7.75
N SER A 359 -5.88 20.67 8.03
CA SER A 359 -6.59 21.35 9.12
C SER A 359 -8.12 21.35 8.96
N GLY A 360 -8.62 21.16 7.74
CA GLY A 360 -10.04 21.04 7.43
C GLY A 360 -10.61 19.63 7.61
N LEU A 361 -9.80 18.63 8.00
CA LEU A 361 -10.22 17.25 8.20
C LEU A 361 -10.49 16.96 9.68
N PRO A 362 -11.77 16.73 10.09
CA PRO A 362 -12.11 16.49 11.49
C PRO A 362 -11.41 15.26 12.09
N GLY A 363 -10.84 15.40 13.28
CA GLY A 363 -10.15 14.30 13.97
C GLY A 363 -8.73 14.03 13.45
N LEU A 364 -8.36 14.56 12.29
CA LEU A 364 -6.99 14.62 11.82
C LEU A 364 -6.32 15.85 12.42
N LYS A 365 -5.70 15.68 13.61
CA LYS A 365 -4.85 16.74 14.13
C LYS A 365 -3.67 16.88 13.19
N ALA A 366 -3.35 18.10 12.77
CA ALA A 366 -2.01 18.39 12.28
C ALA A 366 -1.05 17.85 13.35
N ALA A 367 -0.26 16.83 12.99
CA ALA A 367 0.73 16.33 13.91
C ALA A 367 1.59 17.53 14.33
N PRO A 368 1.88 17.75 15.63
CA PRO A 368 3.06 18.53 15.95
C PRO A 368 4.19 17.87 15.18
N SER A 369 4.94 18.63 14.40
CA SER A 369 5.91 18.12 13.42
C SER A 369 6.80 17.00 14.01
N SER A 370 6.37 15.76 13.86
CA SER A 370 7.11 14.57 14.27
C SER A 370 6.86 13.50 13.21
N THR A 371 7.80 13.47 12.27
CA THR A 371 7.96 12.56 11.14
C THR A 371 8.12 11.12 11.62
N THR A 372 7.10 10.26 11.53
CA THR A 372 7.29 8.79 11.76
C THR A 372 6.37 7.86 10.95
N ASP A 373 5.76 8.30 9.85
CA ASP A 373 5.22 7.34 8.87
C ASP A 373 5.63 7.83 7.47
N SER A 374 6.65 7.19 6.90
CA SER A 374 7.11 7.44 5.54
C SER A 374 5.96 7.14 4.58
N GLN A 375 5.35 8.16 3.99
CA GLN A 375 4.37 7.99 2.91
C GLN A 375 5.11 7.80 1.57
N PRO A 376 4.54 7.08 0.59
CA PRO A 376 4.98 7.19 -0.80
C PRO A 376 5.00 8.66 -1.23
N LEU A 377 5.94 9.04 -2.10
CA LEU A 377 6.01 10.40 -2.63
C LEU A 377 4.71 10.72 -3.38
N ASP A 378 4.09 11.86 -3.06
CA ASP A 378 2.92 12.37 -3.81
C ASP A 378 3.32 12.53 -5.28
N SER A 379 2.57 11.94 -6.21
CA SER A 379 2.79 12.09 -7.66
C SER A 379 2.65 13.53 -8.17
N ARG A 380 2.28 14.48 -7.31
CA ARG A 380 2.21 15.92 -7.58
C ARG A 380 3.27 16.75 -6.82
N ALA A 381 4.04 16.15 -5.90
CA ALA A 381 5.14 16.85 -5.25
C ALA A 381 6.35 16.90 -6.20
N SER A 382 6.81 18.11 -6.52
CA SER A 382 8.07 18.29 -7.23
C SER A 382 9.23 17.76 -6.37
N PHE A 383 10.15 17.04 -6.99
CA PHE A 383 11.36 16.60 -6.30
C PHE A 383 12.21 17.82 -5.88
N VAL A 384 12.84 17.70 -4.72
CA VAL A 384 13.86 18.65 -4.26
C VAL A 384 15.13 18.40 -5.05
N HIS A 385 15.70 19.46 -5.62
CA HIS A 385 16.91 19.42 -6.42
C HIS A 385 17.93 20.50 -5.99
N PRO A 386 19.20 20.13 -5.75
CA PRO A 386 19.68 18.77 -5.49
C PRO A 386 18.97 18.17 -4.27
N GLY A 387 18.58 16.89 -4.36
CA GLY A 387 17.92 16.20 -3.25
C GLY A 387 18.09 14.68 -3.25
N LEU A 388 19.13 14.17 -3.92
CA LEU A 388 19.58 12.79 -3.70
C LEU A 388 20.33 12.68 -2.37
N LEU A 389 21.63 12.42 -2.34
CA LEU A 389 22.36 12.30 -1.08
C LEU A 389 22.56 13.64 -0.35
N HIS A 390 22.57 14.77 -1.08
CA HIS A 390 22.85 16.10 -0.53
C HIS A 390 21.84 17.14 -1.02
N THR A 391 21.48 18.05 -0.13
CA THR A 391 20.62 19.21 -0.41
C THR A 391 21.42 20.52 -0.50
N GLU A 392 20.80 21.61 -0.94
CA GLU A 392 21.43 22.95 -0.88
C GLU A 392 21.77 23.37 0.57
N ALA A 393 20.97 22.95 1.54
CA ALA A 393 21.24 23.21 2.95
C ALA A 393 22.52 22.49 3.41
N ASP A 394 22.75 21.25 2.94
CA ASP A 394 23.98 20.53 3.20
C ASP A 394 25.19 21.26 2.63
N PHE A 395 25.14 21.68 1.36
CA PHE A 395 26.24 22.41 0.75
C PHE A 395 26.50 23.76 1.40
N THR A 396 25.45 24.42 1.93
CA THR A 396 25.59 25.67 2.70
C THR A 396 26.38 25.42 3.99
N ARG A 397 26.01 24.37 4.74
CA ARG A 397 26.76 23.92 5.93
C ARG A 397 28.20 23.57 5.59
N ILE A 398 28.42 22.74 4.56
CA ILE A 398 29.74 22.26 4.15
C ILE A 398 30.65 23.45 3.79
N LYS A 399 30.17 24.38 2.95
CA LYS A 399 30.90 25.60 2.59
C LYS A 399 31.32 26.40 3.81
N SER A 400 30.40 26.62 4.74
CA SER A 400 30.68 27.34 5.97
C SER A 400 31.82 26.68 6.76
N LYS A 401 31.74 25.35 6.98
CA LYS A 401 32.77 24.60 7.74
C LYS A 401 34.11 24.55 7.02
N VAL A 402 34.13 24.40 5.70
CA VAL A 402 35.35 24.38 4.89
C VAL A 402 36.04 25.75 4.90
N ASN A 403 35.29 26.84 4.69
CA ASN A 403 35.82 28.20 4.69
C ASN A 403 36.39 28.58 6.07
N ALA A 404 35.72 28.15 7.15
CA ALA A 404 36.18 28.33 8.51
C ALA A 404 37.30 27.35 8.93
N LYS A 405 37.70 26.41 8.05
CA LYS A 405 38.66 25.33 8.35
C LYS A 405 38.33 24.58 9.64
N THR A 406 37.04 24.35 9.90
CA THR A 406 36.56 23.73 11.13
C THR A 406 36.71 22.21 11.06
N ASN A 407 37.36 21.60 12.05
CA ASN A 407 37.45 20.15 12.17
C ASN A 407 36.18 19.55 12.82
N PRO A 408 35.75 18.34 12.41
CA PRO A 408 36.44 17.42 11.51
C PRO A 408 36.12 17.62 10.00
N TRP A 409 35.21 18.52 9.64
CA TRP A 409 34.85 18.77 8.23
C TRP A 409 36.05 19.12 7.35
N TYR A 410 36.99 19.94 7.85
CA TYR A 410 38.17 20.32 7.08
C TYR A 410 39.13 19.15 6.82
N ALA A 411 39.23 18.19 7.74
CA ALA A 411 39.95 16.94 7.49
C ALA A 411 39.28 16.12 6.38
N GLY A 412 37.95 16.03 6.38
CA GLY A 412 37.18 15.41 5.30
C GLY A 412 37.32 16.14 3.97
N TRP A 413 37.38 17.47 3.99
CA TRP A 413 37.65 18.29 2.80
C TRP A 413 39.00 17.97 2.18
N ASN A 414 40.06 17.85 2.98
CA ASN A 414 41.39 17.50 2.47
C ASN A 414 41.42 16.11 1.80
N LYS A 415 40.61 15.15 2.28
CA LYS A 415 40.43 13.89 1.56
C LYS A 415 39.76 14.10 0.21
N LEU A 416 38.67 14.85 0.15
CA LEU A 416 37.99 15.13 -1.12
C LEU A 416 38.89 15.85 -2.13
N VAL A 417 39.69 16.82 -1.68
CA VAL A 417 40.67 17.53 -2.50
C VAL A 417 41.67 16.58 -3.15
N ALA A 418 42.10 15.52 -2.46
CA ALA A 418 43.03 14.53 -3.01
C ALA A 418 42.43 13.69 -4.15
N HIS A 419 41.09 13.63 -4.24
CA HIS A 419 40.37 12.89 -5.28
C HIS A 419 39.78 13.80 -6.37
N ALA A 420 39.67 15.11 -6.12
CA ALA A 420 39.21 16.09 -7.10
C ALA A 420 40.32 16.41 -8.11
N ASN A 421 40.03 16.27 -9.40
CA ASN A 421 40.96 16.50 -10.50
C ASN A 421 40.25 17.15 -11.69
N SER A 422 40.49 18.46 -11.90
CA SER A 422 39.95 19.22 -13.04
C SER A 422 40.53 18.81 -14.39
N GLY A 423 41.65 18.09 -14.41
CA GLY A 423 42.27 17.51 -15.61
C GLY A 423 41.87 16.05 -15.89
N TYR A 424 40.86 15.51 -15.20
CA TYR A 424 40.48 14.10 -15.33
C TYR A 424 40.06 13.74 -16.76
N VAL A 425 40.48 12.55 -17.22
CA VAL A 425 40.16 12.02 -18.55
C VAL A 425 39.29 10.76 -18.36
N PRO A 426 38.00 10.81 -18.71
CA PRO A 426 37.12 9.65 -18.56
C PRO A 426 37.46 8.56 -19.58
N SER A 427 37.11 7.32 -19.26
CA SER A 427 37.29 6.15 -20.11
C SER A 427 35.97 5.39 -20.30
N PRO A 428 34.99 5.98 -21.01
CA PRO A 428 33.71 5.32 -21.21
C PRO A 428 33.85 4.04 -22.03
N LYS A 429 32.89 3.12 -21.86
CA LYS A 429 32.79 1.86 -22.61
C LYS A 429 31.40 1.72 -23.22
N PRO A 430 31.27 1.28 -24.49
CA PRO A 430 29.96 1.00 -25.08
C PRO A 430 29.21 -0.10 -24.34
N THR A 431 29.94 -1.13 -23.92
CA THR A 431 29.44 -2.19 -23.06
C THR A 431 30.30 -2.30 -21.80
N VAL A 432 29.65 -2.29 -20.64
CA VAL A 432 30.29 -2.59 -19.35
C VAL A 432 30.12 -4.06 -19.01
N TYR A 433 31.22 -4.79 -18.89
CA TYR A 433 31.25 -6.21 -18.51
C TYR A 433 31.67 -6.38 -17.05
N ARG A 434 30.90 -7.15 -16.27
CA ARG A 434 31.25 -7.62 -14.92
C ARG A 434 30.92 -9.12 -14.77
N GLY A 435 31.87 -9.90 -14.28
CA GLY A 435 31.83 -11.36 -14.26
C GLY A 435 32.59 -12.01 -15.43
N THR A 436 32.03 -13.07 -16.02
CA THR A 436 32.63 -13.82 -17.14
C THR A 436 32.05 -13.43 -18.51
N GLY A 437 32.85 -13.48 -19.58
CA GLY A 437 32.38 -13.40 -20.99
C GLY A 437 33.06 -12.37 -21.90
N SER A 438 33.95 -11.53 -21.35
CA SER A 438 34.79 -10.51 -22.02
C SER A 438 35.77 -10.00 -20.94
N PRO A 439 36.93 -9.38 -21.21
CA PRO A 439 37.71 -8.78 -20.12
C PRO A 439 36.83 -7.79 -19.35
N GLU A 440 36.72 -8.02 -18.04
CA GLU A 440 36.00 -7.13 -17.14
C GLU A 440 36.53 -5.70 -17.29
N ASN A 441 35.61 -4.75 -17.49
CA ASN A 441 35.97 -3.36 -17.74
C ASN A 441 35.17 -2.39 -16.85
N TYR A 442 34.33 -2.91 -15.95
CA TYR A 442 33.52 -2.12 -15.02
C TYR A 442 34.35 -1.23 -14.08
N ALA A 443 35.65 -1.50 -13.91
CA ALA A 443 36.57 -0.61 -13.22
C ALA A 443 36.69 0.79 -13.85
N SER A 444 36.48 0.88 -15.16
CA SER A 444 36.39 2.14 -15.88
C SER A 444 35.20 2.97 -15.37
N LEU A 445 34.05 2.32 -15.15
CA LEU A 445 32.81 2.97 -14.74
C LEU A 445 32.87 3.47 -13.29
N TYR A 446 33.30 2.65 -12.34
CA TYR A 446 33.29 3.07 -10.93
C TYR A 446 34.34 4.17 -10.63
N ARG A 447 35.48 4.17 -11.33
CA ARG A 447 36.50 5.22 -11.17
C ARG A 447 36.02 6.56 -11.73
N ASP A 448 35.39 6.51 -12.91
CA ASP A 448 34.83 7.70 -13.55
C ASP A 448 33.66 8.28 -12.73
N ALA A 449 32.77 7.43 -12.20
CA ALA A 449 31.67 7.87 -11.33
C ALA A 449 32.17 8.54 -10.05
N ALA A 450 33.16 7.94 -9.38
CA ALA A 450 33.78 8.52 -8.18
C ALA A 450 34.49 9.85 -8.46
N SER A 451 35.23 9.95 -9.57
CA SER A 451 35.88 11.18 -10.01
C SER A 451 34.88 12.28 -10.34
N ALA A 452 33.81 11.96 -11.10
CA ALA A 452 32.74 12.91 -11.42
C ALA A 452 32.08 13.44 -10.14
N TYR A 453 31.81 12.58 -9.17
CA TYR A 453 31.21 12.98 -7.89
C TYR A 453 32.14 13.88 -7.05
N ALA A 454 33.42 13.52 -6.90
CA ALA A 454 34.39 14.34 -6.18
C ALA A 454 34.56 15.73 -6.83
N ASN A 455 34.66 15.78 -8.15
CA ASN A 455 34.73 17.02 -8.92
C ASN A 455 33.45 17.87 -8.80
N ALA A 456 32.27 17.24 -8.83
CA ALA A 456 31.00 17.94 -8.66
C ALA A 456 30.88 18.56 -7.27
N ILE A 457 31.26 17.85 -6.21
CA ILE A 457 31.30 18.40 -4.84
C ILE A 457 32.31 19.53 -4.74
N TYR A 458 33.53 19.34 -5.26
CA TYR A 458 34.58 20.35 -5.21
C TYR A 458 34.10 21.66 -5.84
N TRP A 459 33.50 21.59 -7.02
CA TRP A 459 32.87 22.74 -7.65
C TRP A 459 31.74 23.31 -6.80
N LYS A 460 30.82 22.47 -6.32
CA LYS A 460 29.68 22.93 -5.55
C LYS A 460 30.11 23.70 -4.32
N VAL A 461 31.21 23.32 -3.67
CA VAL A 461 31.80 23.98 -2.48
C VAL A 461 32.60 25.23 -2.84
N THR A 462 33.47 25.18 -3.85
CA THR A 462 34.43 26.28 -4.16
C THR A 462 33.93 27.30 -5.18
N GLY A 463 33.02 26.91 -6.06
CA GLY A 463 32.62 27.67 -7.24
C GLY A 463 33.57 27.54 -8.44
N ASP A 464 34.66 26.75 -8.34
CA ASP A 464 35.61 26.56 -9.44
C ASP A 464 35.02 25.73 -10.58
N THR A 465 34.69 26.39 -11.68
CA THR A 465 34.02 25.79 -12.84
C THR A 465 34.90 24.83 -13.63
N ALA A 466 36.22 24.81 -13.42
CA ALA A 466 37.09 23.81 -14.04
C ALA A 466 36.73 22.38 -13.58
N TYR A 467 36.40 22.23 -12.30
CA TYR A 467 35.97 20.95 -11.73
C TYR A 467 34.54 20.58 -12.16
N ALA A 468 33.64 21.56 -12.28
CA ALA A 468 32.30 21.34 -12.85
C ALA A 468 32.40 20.82 -14.29
N THR A 469 33.30 21.42 -15.08
CA THR A 469 33.55 21.05 -16.47
C THR A 469 34.14 19.65 -16.58
N ALA A 470 35.07 19.27 -15.70
CA ALA A 470 35.63 17.92 -15.66
C ALA A 470 34.56 16.87 -15.30
N ALA A 471 33.70 17.14 -14.31
CA ALA A 471 32.60 16.26 -13.96
C ALA A 471 31.58 16.15 -15.10
N ALA A 472 31.17 17.27 -15.71
CA ALA A 472 30.27 17.30 -16.86
C ALA A 472 30.81 16.50 -18.05
N LYS A 473 32.10 16.69 -18.38
CA LYS A 473 32.79 15.93 -19.44
C LYS A 473 32.74 14.43 -19.19
N THR A 474 32.93 13.98 -17.95
CA THR A 474 32.83 12.57 -17.58
C THR A 474 31.41 12.03 -17.77
N LEU A 475 30.39 12.75 -17.30
CA LEU A 475 28.99 12.34 -17.46
C LEU A 475 28.55 12.34 -18.93
N ASP A 476 28.95 13.34 -19.71
CA ASP A 476 28.66 13.42 -21.15
C ASP A 476 29.35 12.30 -21.93
N ALA A 477 30.58 11.95 -21.56
CA ALA A 477 31.31 10.84 -22.17
C ALA A 477 30.59 9.49 -21.94
N TRP A 478 30.07 9.25 -20.73
CA TRP A 478 29.31 8.03 -20.45
C TRP A 478 27.93 8.02 -21.10
N SER A 479 27.15 9.10 -20.99
CA SER A 479 25.80 9.16 -21.56
C SER A 479 25.75 9.09 -23.08
N SER A 480 26.84 9.48 -23.77
CA SER A 480 26.96 9.36 -25.23
C SER A 480 27.52 8.01 -25.70
N THR A 481 28.13 7.22 -24.81
CA THR A 481 28.85 6.00 -25.20
C THR A 481 28.18 4.73 -24.71
N LEU A 482 27.75 4.67 -23.45
CA LEU A 482 27.27 3.44 -22.83
C LEU A 482 25.88 3.06 -23.36
N THR A 483 25.79 1.88 -23.95
CA THR A 483 24.54 1.34 -24.50
C THR A 483 24.11 0.06 -23.81
N PHE A 484 25.02 -0.66 -23.14
CA PHE A 484 24.70 -1.95 -22.53
C PHE A 484 25.56 -2.27 -21.29
N ILE A 485 25.00 -3.01 -20.34
CA ILE A 485 25.73 -3.62 -19.22
C ILE A 485 25.53 -5.13 -19.37
N ASP A 486 26.60 -5.91 -19.26
CA ASP A 486 26.56 -7.35 -19.51
C ASP A 486 27.54 -8.13 -18.61
N GLY A 487 27.51 -9.45 -18.75
CA GLY A 487 28.30 -10.41 -17.99
C GLY A 487 27.43 -11.44 -17.30
N THR A 488 27.92 -11.99 -16.19
CA THR A 488 27.19 -12.96 -15.34
C THR A 488 26.05 -12.25 -14.61
N SER A 489 25.49 -12.87 -13.58
CA SER A 489 24.60 -12.19 -12.64
C SER A 489 25.23 -10.89 -12.11
N ASP A 490 26.56 -10.78 -11.98
CA ASP A 490 27.22 -9.61 -11.41
C ASP A 490 26.95 -8.29 -12.16
N LYS A 491 26.44 -8.35 -13.39
CA LYS A 491 25.95 -7.17 -14.11
C LYS A 491 24.84 -6.41 -13.36
N PHE A 492 24.03 -7.10 -12.57
CA PHE A 492 23.00 -6.46 -11.73
C PHE A 492 23.62 -5.68 -10.57
N LEU A 493 24.77 -6.13 -10.04
CA LEU A 493 25.55 -5.32 -9.09
C LEU A 493 26.22 -4.14 -9.79
N ALA A 494 26.71 -4.29 -11.02
CA ALA A 494 27.25 -3.16 -11.78
C ALA A 494 26.17 -2.09 -12.05
N SER A 495 24.99 -2.50 -12.51
CA SER A 495 23.87 -1.59 -12.73
C SER A 495 23.40 -0.95 -11.42
N GLY A 496 23.16 -1.76 -10.38
CA GLY A 496 22.66 -1.28 -9.10
C GLY A 496 23.64 -0.36 -8.35
N ILE A 497 24.94 -0.65 -8.34
CA ILE A 497 25.90 0.15 -7.57
C ILE A 497 26.29 1.42 -8.31
N TYR A 498 26.57 1.36 -9.61
CA TYR A 498 27.15 2.51 -10.30
C TYR A 498 26.11 3.50 -10.84
N GLY A 499 24.86 3.06 -11.04
CA GLY A 499 23.77 3.92 -11.53
C GLY A 499 23.45 5.07 -10.58
N TYR A 500 23.25 4.79 -9.29
CA TYR A 500 22.97 5.84 -8.29
C TYR A 500 24.17 6.78 -8.11
N GLN A 501 25.40 6.31 -8.30
CA GLN A 501 26.60 7.14 -8.19
C GLN A 501 26.68 8.17 -9.30
N LEU A 502 26.46 7.75 -10.55
CA LEU A 502 26.34 8.66 -11.69
C LEU A 502 25.18 9.64 -11.52
N ALA A 503 24.02 9.17 -11.03
CA ALA A 503 22.87 10.01 -10.79
C ALA A 503 23.15 11.08 -9.71
N ASN A 504 23.86 10.73 -8.63
CA ASN A 504 24.25 11.69 -7.59
C ASN A 504 25.25 12.74 -8.11
N ALA A 505 26.22 12.36 -8.95
CA ALA A 505 27.13 13.32 -9.58
C ALA A 505 26.37 14.27 -10.53
N ALA A 506 25.45 13.73 -11.35
CA ALA A 506 24.58 14.51 -12.24
C ALA A 506 23.68 15.48 -11.47
N GLU A 507 23.11 15.03 -10.36
CA GLU A 507 22.21 15.81 -9.53
C GLU A 507 22.91 17.03 -8.90
N ILE A 508 24.14 16.86 -8.41
CA ILE A 508 24.94 17.98 -7.90
C ILE A 508 25.20 18.99 -9.04
N LEU A 509 25.56 18.49 -10.23
CA LEU A 509 25.86 19.30 -11.42
C LEU A 509 24.64 19.96 -12.06
N ARG A 510 23.40 19.57 -11.72
CA ARG A 510 22.17 20.14 -12.31
C ARG A 510 22.15 21.68 -12.27
N GLY A 511 22.74 22.28 -11.23
CA GLY A 511 22.84 23.74 -11.07
C GLY A 511 23.94 24.42 -11.90
N TYR A 512 24.77 23.67 -12.63
CA TYR A 512 25.86 24.23 -13.43
C TYR A 512 25.33 24.65 -14.81
N SER A 513 25.12 25.96 -14.98
CA SER A 513 24.46 26.53 -16.17
C SER A 513 25.13 26.21 -17.52
N SER A 514 26.43 25.88 -17.53
CA SER A 514 27.16 25.55 -18.75
C SER A 514 27.05 24.06 -19.14
N TRP A 515 26.46 23.22 -18.30
CA TRP A 515 26.24 21.81 -18.61
C TRP A 515 24.83 21.59 -19.13
N THR A 516 24.73 21.03 -20.35
CA THR A 516 23.46 20.75 -21.03
C THR A 516 23.18 19.24 -21.16
N GLY A 517 24.03 18.39 -20.58
CA GLY A 517 23.99 16.93 -20.72
C GLY A 517 22.99 16.20 -19.82
N LEU A 518 22.24 16.91 -18.96
CA LEU A 518 21.29 16.27 -18.03
C LEU A 518 20.24 15.40 -18.74
N ALA A 519 19.72 15.86 -19.89
CA ALA A 519 18.75 15.09 -20.66
C ALA A 519 19.35 13.79 -21.22
N ALA A 520 20.61 13.83 -21.68
CA ALA A 520 21.32 12.65 -22.17
C ALA A 520 21.62 11.67 -21.02
N MET A 521 22.04 12.17 -19.85
CA MET A 521 22.20 11.36 -18.64
C MET A 521 20.91 10.67 -18.22
N ASN A 522 19.81 11.41 -18.14
CA ASN A 522 18.48 10.86 -17.84
C ASN A 522 18.08 9.78 -18.84
N THR A 523 18.40 9.97 -20.12
CA THR A 523 18.11 9.00 -21.18
C THR A 523 18.92 7.72 -21.00
N MET A 524 20.24 7.83 -20.81
CA MET A 524 21.11 6.67 -20.59
C MET A 524 20.71 5.90 -19.33
N LEU A 525 20.47 6.58 -18.21
CA LEU A 525 20.05 5.94 -16.97
C LEU A 525 18.71 5.21 -17.12
N LYS A 526 17.72 5.83 -17.76
CA LYS A 526 16.40 5.19 -17.99
C LYS A 526 16.43 4.06 -19.00
N ASN A 527 17.34 4.08 -19.97
CA ASN A 527 17.37 3.08 -21.04
C ASN A 527 18.32 1.91 -20.76
N VAL A 528 19.40 2.14 -20.00
CA VAL A 528 20.43 1.13 -19.74
C VAL A 528 20.33 0.56 -18.33
N PHE A 529 20.14 1.41 -17.31
CA PHE A 529 20.18 0.99 -15.91
C PHE A 529 18.80 0.53 -15.44
N TYR A 530 17.80 1.42 -15.51
CA TYR A 530 16.47 1.16 -14.95
C TYR A 530 15.83 -0.17 -15.40
N PRO A 531 15.80 -0.53 -16.70
CA PRO A 531 15.13 -1.77 -17.14
C PRO A 531 15.80 -3.00 -16.54
N MET A 532 17.13 -2.98 -16.40
CA MET A 532 17.89 -4.05 -15.76
C MET A 532 17.63 -4.11 -14.25
N ASN A 533 17.58 -2.96 -13.58
CA ASN A 533 17.29 -2.92 -12.13
C ASN A 533 15.87 -3.42 -11.84
N HIS A 534 14.89 -2.96 -12.62
CA HIS A 534 13.50 -3.38 -12.53
C HIS A 534 13.36 -4.89 -12.78
N ASP A 535 13.94 -5.38 -13.89
CA ASP A 535 13.90 -6.81 -14.22
C ASP A 535 14.50 -7.67 -13.12
N PHE A 536 15.61 -7.23 -12.49
CA PHE A 536 16.18 -7.93 -11.34
C PHE A 536 15.20 -8.03 -10.18
N LEU A 537 14.54 -6.93 -9.78
CA LEU A 537 13.61 -6.95 -8.65
C LEU A 537 12.32 -7.73 -8.95
N VAL A 538 11.92 -7.86 -10.22
CA VAL A 538 10.72 -8.61 -10.62
C VAL A 538 11.04 -10.09 -10.81
N ASN A 539 12.10 -10.40 -11.55
CA ASN A 539 12.38 -11.76 -12.04
C ASN A 539 13.58 -12.42 -11.36
N HIS A 540 14.40 -11.66 -10.60
CA HIS A 540 15.58 -12.14 -9.87
C HIS A 540 16.48 -12.99 -10.75
N ASN A 541 16.71 -12.55 -11.99
CA ASN A 541 17.53 -13.28 -12.98
C ASN A 541 17.09 -14.76 -13.16
N GLY A 542 15.79 -15.05 -13.03
CA GLY A 542 15.22 -16.40 -13.13
C GLY A 542 15.47 -17.30 -11.92
N ALA A 543 16.12 -16.80 -10.87
CA ALA A 543 16.34 -17.54 -9.63
C ALA A 543 15.11 -17.49 -8.70
N LYS A 544 15.16 -18.26 -7.61
CA LYS A 544 14.18 -18.12 -6.53
C LYS A 544 14.30 -16.74 -5.89
N ILE A 545 13.17 -16.20 -5.41
CA ILE A 545 13.06 -14.83 -4.91
C ILE A 545 14.01 -14.49 -3.75
N ASP A 546 14.38 -15.49 -2.95
CA ASP A 546 15.26 -15.38 -1.79
C ASP A 546 16.71 -15.82 -2.07
N HIS A 547 17.04 -16.18 -3.32
CA HIS A 547 18.36 -16.69 -3.72
C HIS A 547 19.44 -15.62 -3.59
N TYR A 548 19.20 -14.43 -4.17
CA TYR A 548 20.16 -13.34 -4.12
C TYR A 548 20.14 -12.65 -2.76
N TRP A 549 21.33 -12.25 -2.30
CA TRP A 549 21.52 -11.56 -1.03
C TRP A 549 20.97 -10.12 -1.06
N ALA A 550 20.61 -9.56 0.09
CA ALA A 550 20.00 -8.23 0.21
C ALA A 550 20.80 -7.13 -0.47
N ASN A 551 22.14 -7.16 -0.46
CA ASN A 551 22.95 -6.14 -1.13
C ASN A 551 22.65 -6.03 -2.64
N TRP A 552 22.17 -7.10 -3.28
CA TRP A 552 21.79 -7.10 -4.69
C TRP A 552 20.53 -6.27 -4.89
N ASP A 553 19.43 -6.60 -4.20
CA ASP A 553 18.19 -5.83 -4.26
C ASP A 553 18.43 -4.37 -3.86
N LEU A 554 19.12 -4.15 -2.73
CA LEU A 554 19.35 -2.80 -2.19
C LEU A 554 20.13 -1.91 -3.16
N ALA A 555 21.13 -2.46 -3.87
CA ALA A 555 21.86 -1.71 -4.89
C ALA A 555 20.92 -1.29 -6.04
N ASN A 556 20.10 -2.22 -6.55
CA ASN A 556 19.13 -1.93 -7.60
C ASN A 556 18.09 -0.89 -7.14
N LEU A 557 17.61 -0.95 -5.90
CA LEU A 557 16.71 0.04 -5.31
C LEU A 557 17.35 1.43 -5.22
N CYS A 558 18.62 1.52 -4.81
CA CYS A 558 19.34 2.79 -4.74
C CYS A 558 19.37 3.47 -6.12
N THR A 559 19.68 2.71 -7.17
CA THR A 559 19.70 3.23 -8.54
C THR A 559 18.31 3.61 -9.03
N MET A 560 17.30 2.74 -8.88
CA MET A 560 15.94 3.06 -9.31
C MET A 560 15.39 4.32 -8.64
N TYR A 561 15.58 4.46 -7.32
CA TYR A 561 15.17 5.66 -6.61
C TYR A 561 15.91 6.90 -7.11
N ALA A 562 17.23 6.79 -7.32
CA ALA A 562 18.04 7.91 -7.79
C ALA A 562 17.65 8.39 -9.20
N ILE A 563 17.35 7.46 -10.11
CA ILE A 563 16.85 7.78 -11.46
C ILE A 563 15.47 8.42 -11.38
N GLY A 564 14.59 7.91 -10.50
CA GLY A 564 13.28 8.48 -10.25
C GLY A 564 13.35 9.97 -9.88
N VAL A 565 14.19 10.31 -8.89
CA VAL A 565 14.42 11.72 -8.51
C VAL A 565 15.06 12.50 -9.66
N LEU A 566 16.20 12.06 -10.21
CA LEU A 566 16.94 12.81 -11.24
C LEU A 566 16.10 13.10 -12.50
N SER A 567 15.17 12.22 -12.84
CA SER A 567 14.32 12.33 -14.02
C SER A 567 12.91 12.86 -13.75
N ASP A 568 12.65 13.35 -12.54
CA ASP A 568 11.34 13.84 -12.11
C ASP A 568 10.21 12.79 -12.29
N ASN A 569 10.53 11.52 -12.06
CA ASN A 569 9.64 10.38 -12.22
C ASN A 569 9.24 9.76 -10.87
N THR A 570 8.12 10.23 -10.33
CA THR A 570 7.61 9.78 -9.03
C THR A 570 7.20 8.31 -9.03
N THR A 571 6.70 7.77 -10.14
CA THR A 571 6.34 6.34 -10.26
C THR A 571 7.56 5.46 -10.02
N MET A 572 8.68 5.79 -10.65
CA MET A 572 9.93 5.05 -10.51
C MET A 572 10.50 5.14 -9.08
N ALA A 573 10.47 6.33 -8.48
CA ALA A 573 10.91 6.50 -7.09
C ALA A 573 10.00 5.72 -6.11
N ASN A 574 8.69 5.76 -6.31
CA ASN A 574 7.72 5.03 -5.49
C ASN A 574 7.83 3.51 -5.64
N GLU A 575 8.21 3.02 -6.82
CA GLU A 575 8.47 1.60 -7.01
C GLU A 575 9.57 1.10 -6.07
N ALA A 576 10.69 1.83 -5.98
CA ALA A 576 11.79 1.48 -5.07
C ALA A 576 11.35 1.55 -3.60
N VAL A 577 10.58 2.57 -3.21
CA VAL A 577 10.04 2.70 -1.85
C VAL A 577 9.09 1.55 -1.50
N ASN A 578 8.19 1.19 -2.42
CA ASN A 578 7.21 0.14 -2.20
C ASN A 578 7.89 -1.23 -2.10
N TYR A 579 8.92 -1.47 -2.92
CA TYR A 579 9.71 -2.69 -2.82
C TYR A 579 10.51 -2.74 -1.52
N PHE A 580 11.13 -1.64 -1.08
CA PHE A 580 11.79 -1.58 0.23
C PHE A 580 10.84 -1.94 1.39
N LYS A 581 9.58 -1.50 1.33
CA LYS A 581 8.59 -1.74 2.40
C LYS A 581 7.98 -3.13 2.36
N SER A 582 7.65 -3.64 1.18
CA SER A 582 6.81 -4.85 1.02
C SER A 582 7.22 -5.75 -0.17
N GLY A 583 8.43 -5.59 -0.68
CA GLY A 583 8.97 -6.35 -1.80
C GLY A 583 9.08 -7.85 -1.53
N ALA A 584 9.11 -8.62 -2.63
CA ALA A 584 9.15 -10.07 -2.56
C ALA A 584 10.56 -10.62 -2.27
N GLY A 585 11.63 -9.92 -2.64
CA GLY A 585 13.02 -10.32 -2.40
C GLY A 585 13.65 -9.74 -1.13
N ASN A 586 14.95 -10.00 -0.98
CA ASN A 586 15.70 -9.75 0.25
C ASN A 586 16.03 -8.26 0.51
N GLY A 587 15.74 -7.36 -0.44
CA GLY A 587 15.85 -5.91 -0.25
C GLY A 587 14.65 -5.28 0.46
N ALA A 588 13.57 -6.03 0.69
CA ALA A 588 12.50 -5.59 1.58
C ALA A 588 13.00 -5.61 3.03
N ILE A 589 12.80 -4.52 3.77
CA ILE A 589 13.47 -4.28 5.06
C ILE A 589 13.22 -5.37 6.12
N GLU A 590 12.04 -5.99 6.12
CA GLU A 590 11.70 -7.10 7.02
C GLU A 590 12.35 -8.42 6.65
N LYS A 591 12.93 -8.53 5.44
CA LYS A 591 13.74 -9.66 4.99
C LYS A 591 15.23 -9.35 5.10
N THR A 592 15.62 -8.10 4.82
CA THR A 592 16.99 -7.63 5.03
C THR A 592 17.38 -7.75 6.50
N ILE A 593 16.56 -7.23 7.41
CA ILE A 593 16.76 -7.27 8.88
C ILE A 593 15.59 -8.03 9.48
N TRP A 594 15.68 -9.35 9.41
CA TRP A 594 14.54 -10.26 9.58
C TRP A 594 14.28 -10.68 11.03
N VAL A 595 15.29 -10.59 11.90
CA VAL A 595 15.17 -10.90 13.33
C VAL A 595 15.62 -9.73 14.17
N THR A 596 14.92 -9.48 15.27
CA THR A 596 15.31 -8.49 16.27
C THR A 596 15.51 -9.13 17.63
N TYR A 597 16.40 -8.55 18.42
CA TYR A 597 16.73 -8.96 19.78
C TYR A 597 16.73 -7.74 20.69
N THR A 598 16.48 -7.97 21.97
CA THR A 598 16.78 -6.97 23.00
C THR A 598 18.20 -7.21 23.49
N GLU A 599 19.02 -6.16 23.50
CA GLU A 599 20.38 -6.22 24.02
C GLU A 599 20.37 -6.55 25.52
N SER A 600 21.19 -7.53 25.93
CA SER A 600 21.30 -7.92 27.33
C SER A 600 21.70 -6.73 28.22
N GLY A 601 20.94 -6.49 29.29
CA GLY A 601 21.19 -5.40 30.23
C GLY A 601 20.74 -4.01 29.75
N SER A 602 20.07 -3.89 28.61
CA SER A 602 19.49 -2.62 28.13
C SER A 602 18.12 -2.84 27.46
N SER A 603 17.41 -1.76 27.12
CA SER A 603 16.19 -1.82 26.31
C SER A 603 16.46 -1.60 24.82
N LYS A 604 17.73 -1.63 24.39
CA LYS A 604 18.13 -1.37 23.01
C LYS A 604 17.77 -2.57 22.14
N ILE A 605 17.19 -2.28 20.97
CA ILE A 605 16.89 -3.30 19.96
C ILE A 605 18.07 -3.45 19.01
N LEU A 606 18.50 -4.70 18.78
CA LEU A 606 19.50 -5.08 17.80
C LEU A 606 18.83 -5.93 16.71
N GLY A 607 19.17 -5.71 15.45
CA GLY A 607 18.58 -6.42 14.30
C GLY A 607 19.62 -7.26 13.55
N GLN A 608 19.39 -8.55 13.40
CA GLN A 608 20.28 -9.39 12.58
C GLN A 608 19.98 -9.17 11.10
N ASN A 609 20.97 -8.71 10.34
CA ASN A 609 20.87 -8.72 8.89
C ASN A 609 21.07 -10.14 8.35
N GLN A 610 20.41 -10.43 7.24
CA GLN A 610 20.39 -11.79 6.71
C GLN A 610 21.77 -12.25 6.14
N GLU A 611 22.69 -11.34 5.80
CA GLU A 611 24.07 -11.69 5.38
C GLU A 611 25.05 -11.90 6.53
N ALA A 612 24.66 -11.69 7.80
CA ALA A 612 25.59 -11.76 8.93
C ALA A 612 26.33 -13.11 9.05
N GLY A 613 25.71 -14.21 8.60
CA GLY A 613 26.33 -15.54 8.56
C GLY A 613 27.21 -15.81 7.35
N ARG A 614 27.24 -14.92 6.35
CA ARG A 614 28.07 -15.03 5.13
C ARG A 614 29.47 -14.52 5.41
N ASP A 615 29.59 -13.21 5.55
CA ASP A 615 30.78 -12.47 5.96
C ASP A 615 30.39 -11.04 6.33
N GLN A 616 31.22 -10.37 7.12
CA GLN A 616 30.91 -9.03 7.60
C GLN A 616 31.13 -7.94 6.55
N GLY A 617 31.98 -8.20 5.55
CA GLY A 617 32.25 -7.25 4.47
C GLY A 617 31.00 -6.96 3.64
N HIS A 618 30.21 -7.99 3.33
CA HIS A 618 28.92 -7.86 2.63
C HIS A 618 27.78 -7.47 3.58
N ALA A 619 27.76 -7.99 4.81
CA ALA A 619 26.77 -7.54 5.79
C ALA A 619 26.85 -6.02 6.04
N MET A 620 28.04 -5.43 6.08
CA MET A 620 28.21 -3.98 6.19
C MET A 620 27.84 -3.23 4.89
N LEU A 621 27.94 -3.87 3.72
CA LEU A 621 27.48 -3.28 2.46
C LEU A 621 25.96 -3.05 2.46
N ASP A 622 25.17 -3.93 3.11
CA ASP A 622 23.72 -3.72 3.26
C ASP A 622 23.43 -2.37 3.94
N PHE A 623 24.14 -2.05 5.02
CA PHE A 623 23.92 -0.79 5.75
C PHE A 623 24.40 0.43 4.98
N ALA A 624 25.41 0.26 4.11
CA ALA A 624 25.81 1.29 3.16
C ALA A 624 24.64 1.67 2.24
N LEU A 625 24.03 0.67 1.62
CA LEU A 625 22.97 0.82 0.62
C LEU A 625 21.65 1.25 1.29
N LEU A 626 21.32 0.70 2.45
CA LEU A 626 20.19 1.15 3.27
C LEU A 626 20.34 2.64 3.64
N GLY A 627 21.54 3.06 4.04
CA GLY A 627 21.84 4.47 4.32
C GLY A 627 21.63 5.36 3.10
N VAL A 628 22.16 4.96 1.94
CA VAL A 628 21.99 5.67 0.66
C VAL A 628 20.52 5.79 0.28
N LEU A 629 19.77 4.68 0.26
CA LEU A 629 18.34 4.68 -0.06
C LEU A 629 17.55 5.56 0.90
N ALA A 630 17.79 5.40 2.21
CA ALA A 630 17.07 6.17 3.23
C ALA A 630 17.40 7.66 3.20
N GLN A 631 18.65 8.05 2.92
CA GLN A 631 19.04 9.45 2.81
C GLN A 631 18.45 10.11 1.56
N GLN A 632 18.50 9.44 0.41
CA GLN A 632 17.85 9.92 -0.80
C GLN A 632 16.34 10.07 -0.61
N ALA A 633 15.71 9.14 0.11
CA ALA A 633 14.29 9.23 0.45
C ALA A 633 13.98 10.37 1.44
N TYR A 634 14.79 10.50 2.47
CA TYR A 634 14.62 11.50 3.52
C TYR A 634 14.70 12.92 2.96
N ASN A 635 15.62 13.17 2.03
CA ASN A 635 15.76 14.46 1.36
C ASN A 635 14.56 14.83 0.47
N GLN A 636 13.70 13.86 0.15
CA GLN A 636 12.43 14.05 -0.55
C GLN A 636 11.22 14.03 0.40
N GLY A 637 11.44 14.06 1.72
CA GLY A 637 10.40 14.02 2.74
C GLY A 637 9.86 12.62 3.07
N ASN A 638 10.47 11.56 2.55
CA ASN A 638 10.08 10.19 2.82
C ASN A 638 11.02 9.54 3.85
N ASP A 639 10.60 9.51 5.12
CA ASP A 639 11.43 9.04 6.24
C ASP A 639 11.53 7.49 6.32
N LEU A 640 12.38 6.90 5.47
CA LEU A 640 12.69 5.47 5.52
C LEU A 640 13.60 5.10 6.69
N PHE A 641 14.35 6.05 7.25
CA PHE A 641 15.12 5.82 8.47
C PHE A 641 14.18 5.49 9.64
N GLY A 642 13.09 6.23 9.80
CA GLY A 642 12.08 5.99 10.85
C GLY A 642 11.23 4.72 10.67
N TYR A 643 11.26 4.10 9.49
CA TYR A 643 10.34 3.00 9.15
C TYR A 643 10.53 1.77 10.05
N LEU A 644 9.41 1.13 10.43
CA LEU A 644 9.34 -0.01 11.35
C LEU A 644 10.12 0.21 12.67
N SER A 645 9.87 1.36 13.31
CA SER A 645 10.52 1.75 14.57
C SER A 645 12.05 1.82 14.45
N ASN A 646 12.55 2.46 13.40
CA ASN A 646 13.97 2.59 13.09
C ASN A 646 14.65 1.23 12.84
N ARG A 647 14.06 0.37 11.99
CA ARG A 647 14.61 -0.98 11.72
C ARG A 647 16.04 -0.94 11.20
N ILE A 648 16.39 0.07 10.39
CA ILE A 648 17.77 0.28 9.91
C ILE A 648 18.72 0.55 11.08
N LEU A 649 18.32 1.37 12.08
CA LEU A 649 19.15 1.62 13.28
C LEU A 649 19.38 0.34 14.08
N ALA A 650 18.34 -0.46 14.28
CA ALA A 650 18.48 -1.73 15.00
C ALA A 650 19.53 -2.64 14.33
N GLY A 651 19.48 -2.74 12.99
CA GLY A 651 20.48 -3.49 12.24
C GLY A 651 21.88 -2.89 12.30
N ALA A 652 21.99 -1.56 12.16
CA ALA A 652 23.27 -0.88 12.21
C ALA A 652 23.94 -1.04 13.59
N GLU A 653 23.19 -0.94 14.68
CA GLU A 653 23.69 -1.18 16.03
C GLU A 653 24.18 -2.62 16.23
N TYR A 654 23.47 -3.61 15.67
CA TYR A 654 23.87 -5.01 15.69
C TYR A 654 25.19 -5.23 14.94
N ALA A 655 25.28 -4.75 13.70
CA ALA A 655 26.45 -4.93 12.86
C ALA A 655 27.67 -4.20 13.43
N ALA A 656 27.49 -2.95 13.91
CA ALA A 656 28.54 -2.19 14.56
C ALA A 656 29.07 -2.89 15.81
N LYS A 657 28.18 -3.35 16.70
CA LYS A 657 28.55 -4.06 17.93
C LYS A 657 29.40 -5.29 17.61
N TYR A 658 28.95 -6.10 16.65
CA TYR A 658 29.70 -7.30 16.29
C TYR A 658 31.06 -6.98 15.69
N ASN A 659 31.14 -6.01 14.77
CA ASN A 659 32.39 -5.64 14.12
C ASN A 659 33.36 -4.84 15.03
N LEU A 660 32.91 -4.32 16.18
CA LEU A 660 33.77 -3.81 17.25
C LEU A 660 34.40 -4.91 18.11
N GLY A 661 34.11 -6.18 17.83
CA GLY A 661 34.66 -7.33 18.55
C GLY A 661 33.78 -7.86 19.69
N PHE A 662 32.56 -7.33 19.87
CA PHE A 662 31.61 -7.86 20.86
C PHE A 662 30.73 -8.96 20.26
N ASP A 663 30.21 -9.85 21.12
CA ASP A 663 29.26 -10.86 20.68
C ASP A 663 27.84 -10.31 20.54
N VAL A 664 27.09 -10.93 19.63
CA VAL A 664 25.69 -10.64 19.35
C VAL A 664 24.90 -11.95 19.25
N PRO A 665 23.61 -11.96 19.62
CA PRO A 665 22.77 -13.13 19.42
C PRO A 665 22.61 -13.45 17.92
N TYR A 666 22.48 -14.71 17.57
CA TYR A 666 22.32 -15.14 16.19
C TYR A 666 21.29 -16.27 16.08
N THR A 667 20.35 -16.11 15.16
CA THR A 667 19.34 -17.10 14.78
C THR A 667 19.74 -17.66 13.43
N THR A 668 19.71 -18.99 13.28
CA THR A 668 20.03 -19.67 12.01
C THR A 668 19.25 -19.05 10.86
N TYR A 669 19.97 -18.55 9.86
CA TYR A 669 19.37 -18.03 8.64
C TYR A 669 19.32 -19.13 7.58
N VAL A 670 18.19 -19.22 6.87
CA VAL A 670 17.97 -20.19 5.80
C VAL A 670 17.30 -19.47 4.65
N ASN A 671 17.86 -19.62 3.45
CA ASN A 671 17.19 -19.28 2.19
C ASN A 671 17.23 -20.48 1.25
N SER A 672 16.83 -20.27 0.00
CA SER A 672 16.82 -21.32 -1.01
C SER A 672 18.18 -21.84 -1.47
N ASP A 673 19.29 -21.21 -1.09
CA ASP A 673 20.65 -21.57 -1.50
C ASP A 673 21.52 -22.07 -0.34
N VAL A 674 21.41 -21.45 0.84
CA VAL A 674 22.29 -21.70 1.98
C VAL A 674 21.55 -21.79 3.31
N THR A 675 22.21 -22.43 4.28
CA THR A 675 21.85 -22.42 5.70
C THR A 675 23.06 -21.97 6.50
N GLN A 676 22.90 -20.89 7.27
CA GLN A 676 23.95 -20.29 8.08
C GLN A 676 23.53 -20.37 9.55
N SER A 677 24.07 -21.35 10.27
CA SER A 677 23.75 -21.60 11.69
C SER A 677 24.55 -20.75 12.67
N VAL A 678 25.59 -20.07 12.20
CA VAL A 678 26.46 -19.21 13.01
C VAL A 678 26.74 -17.90 12.29
N ILE A 679 26.96 -16.84 13.08
CA ILE A 679 27.48 -15.58 12.55
C ILE A 679 28.92 -15.77 12.06
N SER A 680 29.28 -15.12 10.95
CA SER A 680 30.60 -15.27 10.33
C SER A 680 31.63 -14.34 10.95
N ASN A 681 32.84 -14.84 11.22
CA ASN A 681 34.00 -14.01 11.61
C ASN A 681 34.79 -13.49 10.39
N ASN A 682 34.44 -13.91 9.17
CA ASN A 682 35.14 -13.45 7.97
C ASN A 682 34.92 -11.93 7.79
N SER A 683 35.98 -11.19 7.50
CA SER A 683 35.96 -9.72 7.33
C SER A 683 35.47 -8.92 8.55
N ARG A 684 35.48 -9.52 9.75
CA ARG A 684 35.02 -8.85 10.96
C ARG A 684 35.93 -7.67 11.31
N GLY A 685 35.34 -6.48 11.39
CA GLY A 685 36.04 -5.23 11.67
C GLY A 685 36.56 -4.50 10.42
N ASP A 686 36.24 -4.98 9.21
CA ASP A 686 36.61 -4.29 7.97
C ASP A 686 36.07 -2.84 7.95
N ILE A 687 36.91 -1.92 7.47
CA ILE A 687 36.59 -0.49 7.47
C ILE A 687 35.86 -0.12 6.17
N ARG A 688 34.70 0.53 6.28
CA ARG A 688 33.90 1.06 5.16
C ARG A 688 33.38 2.48 5.45
N PRO A 689 33.22 3.34 4.42
CA PRO A 689 32.84 4.74 4.59
C PRO A 689 31.31 4.97 4.63
N ILE A 690 30.65 4.47 5.68
CA ILE A 690 29.17 4.52 5.77
C ILE A 690 28.65 5.06 7.10
N TRP A 691 29.52 5.20 8.10
CA TRP A 691 29.09 5.30 9.48
C TRP A 691 28.84 6.74 9.92
N GLU A 692 29.40 7.72 9.19
CA GLU A 692 29.05 9.13 9.37
C GLU A 692 27.60 9.42 8.99
N LEU A 693 27.08 8.79 7.93
CA LEU A 693 25.68 8.95 7.53
C LEU A 693 24.74 8.38 8.59
N ILE A 694 24.94 7.13 8.97
CA ILE A 694 24.10 6.44 9.95
C ILE A 694 24.10 7.17 11.30
N TYR A 695 25.28 7.51 11.83
CA TYR A 695 25.37 8.23 13.10
C TYR A 695 24.91 9.69 12.99
N GLY A 696 25.17 10.36 11.85
CA GLY A 696 24.70 11.70 11.57
C GLY A 696 23.18 11.79 11.65
N HIS A 697 22.47 10.85 11.02
CA HIS A 697 21.02 10.80 11.06
C HIS A 697 20.49 10.39 12.45
N TYR A 698 20.85 9.21 12.96
CA TYR A 698 20.20 8.70 14.17
C TYR A 698 20.71 9.35 15.44
N GLY A 699 22.03 9.45 15.59
CA GLY A 699 22.66 9.96 16.80
C GLY A 699 22.63 11.48 16.88
N SER A 700 23.03 12.15 15.81
CA SER A 700 23.20 13.63 15.83
C SER A 700 21.88 14.36 15.54
N LEU A 701 21.18 14.00 14.46
CA LEU A 701 19.94 14.68 14.07
C LEU A 701 18.73 14.27 14.94
N LYS A 702 18.53 12.97 15.16
CA LYS A 702 17.35 12.45 15.89
C LYS A 702 17.59 12.28 17.40
N GLY A 703 18.82 12.38 17.88
CA GLY A 703 19.15 12.20 19.30
C GLY A 703 18.88 10.80 19.84
N LEU A 704 18.82 9.79 18.96
CA LEU A 704 18.53 8.40 19.33
C LEU A 704 19.77 7.69 19.86
N ASN A 705 19.54 6.61 20.62
CA ASN A 705 20.60 5.77 21.16
C ASN A 705 21.30 4.95 20.06
N ALA A 706 22.30 5.56 19.41
CA ALA A 706 23.14 4.97 18.37
C ALA A 706 24.58 4.73 18.85
N THR A 707 24.75 4.18 20.06
CA THR A 707 26.06 4.03 20.72
C THR A 707 27.05 3.22 19.89
N TRP A 708 26.64 2.07 19.35
CA TRP A 708 27.55 1.17 18.63
C TRP A 708 27.94 1.77 17.28
N SER A 709 26.97 2.35 16.58
CA SER A 709 27.19 3.08 15.33
C SER A 709 28.14 4.27 15.55
N LYS A 710 28.04 4.98 16.69
CA LYS A 710 28.98 6.04 17.07
C LYS A 710 30.41 5.50 17.20
N GLN A 711 30.58 4.43 17.97
CA GLN A 711 31.91 3.85 18.21
C GLN A 711 32.52 3.32 16.93
N TYR A 712 31.73 2.69 16.05
CA TYR A 712 32.21 2.24 14.76
C TYR A 712 32.57 3.41 13.85
N ARG A 713 31.75 4.47 13.82
CA ARG A 713 32.07 5.71 13.12
C ARG A 713 33.40 6.30 13.61
N ASP A 714 33.64 6.35 14.92
CA ASP A 714 34.89 6.84 15.50
C ASP A 714 36.09 5.95 15.11
N LEU A 715 35.90 4.62 15.04
CA LEU A 715 36.91 3.67 14.55
C LEU A 715 37.26 3.93 13.07
N VAL A 716 36.26 4.11 12.21
CA VAL A 716 36.46 4.38 10.77
C VAL A 716 37.18 5.70 10.56
N VAL A 717 36.77 6.75 11.27
CA VAL A 717 37.41 8.07 11.21
C VAL A 717 38.86 8.00 11.68
N THR A 718 39.14 7.24 12.75
CA THR A 718 40.51 7.05 13.25
C THR A 718 41.39 6.31 12.23
N ASN A 719 40.89 5.21 11.67
CA ASN A 719 41.60 4.45 10.63
C ASN A 719 41.79 5.26 9.33
N GLY A 720 40.86 6.17 9.03
CA GLY A 720 40.94 7.06 7.90
C GLY A 720 41.85 8.28 8.11
N SER A 721 42.69 8.31 9.15
CA SER A 721 43.55 9.47 9.48
C SER A 721 42.76 10.74 9.80
N GLY A 722 41.70 10.61 10.59
CA GLY A 722 40.91 11.73 11.12
C GLY A 722 39.66 12.08 10.31
N ALA A 723 39.36 11.37 9.23
CA ALA A 723 38.12 11.52 8.46
C ALA A 723 37.75 10.22 7.72
N GLU A 724 36.47 10.05 7.43
CA GLU A 724 35.94 9.05 6.51
C GLU A 724 36.17 9.51 5.06
N GLY A 725 36.81 8.66 4.26
CA GLY A 725 37.21 8.92 2.88
C GLY A 725 36.21 8.47 1.82
N GLY A 726 36.60 8.53 0.55
CA GLY A 726 35.77 8.20 -0.61
C GLY A 726 36.27 7.01 -1.41
N GLY A 727 35.78 6.92 -2.66
CA GLY A 727 36.21 5.90 -3.62
C GLY A 727 37.73 5.82 -3.77
N GLY A 728 38.31 4.65 -3.55
CA GLY A 728 39.76 4.42 -3.64
C GLY A 728 40.53 4.56 -2.32
N ASP A 729 39.95 5.15 -1.27
CA ASP A 729 40.57 5.19 0.07
C ASP A 729 40.49 3.83 0.80
N TYR A 730 39.64 2.91 0.33
CA TYR A 730 39.37 1.59 0.92
C TYR A 730 39.79 0.44 0.00
N GLY A 731 40.75 0.70 -0.89
CA GLY A 731 41.32 -0.27 -1.83
C GLY A 731 41.01 0.04 -3.30
N PRO A 732 41.80 -0.51 -4.24
CA PRO A 732 41.75 -0.15 -5.67
C PRO A 732 40.66 -0.90 -6.47
N ASN A 733 40.06 -1.91 -5.86
CA ASN A 733 39.07 -2.82 -6.46
C ASN A 733 37.64 -2.30 -6.21
N SER A 734 36.65 -2.94 -6.85
CA SER A 734 35.22 -2.60 -6.71
C SER A 734 34.80 -2.28 -5.27
N GLY A 735 35.23 -3.11 -4.30
CA GLY A 735 34.84 -2.98 -2.90
C GLY A 735 35.15 -1.60 -2.29
N GLY A 736 36.23 -0.96 -2.73
CA GLY A 736 36.62 0.39 -2.31
C GLY A 736 35.87 1.52 -3.03
N TYR A 737 34.95 1.17 -3.94
CA TYR A 737 34.12 2.07 -4.76
C TYR A 737 32.63 1.70 -4.73
N ASP A 738 32.21 0.73 -3.91
CA ASP A 738 30.80 0.36 -3.78
C ASP A 738 29.95 1.49 -3.16
N GLN A 739 30.61 2.48 -2.54
CA GLN A 739 30.03 3.70 -1.96
C GLN A 739 30.77 4.96 -2.41
N LEU A 740 30.06 6.09 -2.42
CA LEU A 740 30.64 7.40 -2.72
C LEU A 740 31.51 7.98 -1.59
N GLY A 741 31.18 7.67 -0.32
CA GLY A 741 31.95 8.06 0.86
C GLY A 741 32.02 9.58 1.14
N PHE A 742 33.17 10.03 1.65
CA PHE A 742 33.46 11.38 2.16
C PHE A 742 32.54 11.80 3.34
N GLY A 743 32.07 10.85 4.13
CA GLY A 743 30.97 11.11 5.06
C GLY A 743 31.29 12.09 6.18
N THR A 744 32.56 12.22 6.62
CA THR A 744 32.94 13.23 7.63
C THR A 744 32.74 14.65 7.12
N LEU A 745 32.96 14.87 5.83
CA LEU A 745 32.68 16.16 5.20
C LEU A 745 31.17 16.34 5.01
N LEU A 746 30.48 15.31 4.51
CA LEU A 746 29.15 15.45 3.94
C LEU A 746 28.00 15.27 4.94
N TYR A 747 28.14 14.37 5.91
CA TYR A 747 27.05 14.00 6.82
C TYR A 747 27.24 14.49 8.25
N ARG A 748 28.45 14.86 8.67
CA ARG A 748 28.72 15.30 10.04
C ARG A 748 27.93 16.57 10.41
N LEU A 749 27.14 16.50 11.48
CA LEU A 749 26.38 17.63 12.03
C LEU A 749 27.11 18.23 13.25
N ASP A 750 26.79 19.47 13.57
CA ASP A 750 27.20 20.10 14.83
C ASP A 750 26.60 19.34 16.02
N ALA A 751 27.36 19.28 17.11
CA ALA A 751 26.98 18.58 18.33
C ALA A 751 25.96 19.36 19.18
#